data_AF-A0A1B7ZF31-F1
#
_entry.id   AF-A0A1B7ZF31-F1
#
_cell.length_a   1.000
_cell.length_b   1.000
_cell.length_c   1.000
_cell.angle_alpha   90.00
_cell.angle_beta   90.00
_cell.angle_gamma   90.00
#
_symmetry.space_group_name_H-M   'P 1'
#
loop_
_entity.id
_entity.type
_entity.pdbx_description
1 polymer ?
#
loop_
_entity_poly.entity_id
_entity_poly.type
_entity_poly.pdbx_seq_one_letter_code
_entity_poly.pdbx_strand_id
1 'polypeptide(L)'
;MIETEVTTSNTILKQSVHDLKTELNQYKDVFVENRTHSELKAIVSNKFLKICKSFLSVGQNELELLERETGEIGELAYLMHFRLPNFFKDLMIIHRDVLLQLQIGKHKKLEGVATKKALELHSAASQNTLIKAVDFFIQKFREEELATERISKTKSGVVGKVRHHQNPWNTYVDQFEIVLAQFNTINNNDAIVKLSIRVFKDLVNRTNEITAQSISESEEIVNKLQYCISNIEKIDSKEDILRIIQELEKIEVSIDAPQNYQEGFTQSIADISNNLQRTNIPVATNGGYLLERKVDFGRSAKKWMDFNIIPQVIELWDNKSELFAFAKHSIFNLKGSLVVAKNEEFVSGSAIEIQSLKSIEETFKENLKEQQNLVTAISKIFETDFLATSIYREEEFLEVSLQNSLNQYTSETNDRFTNWIGKISGFFGNVNMAYDKVVSVKPKDLLEISTDCIAHRMFKEENAQYDMLFLNKNFLGDHFLTSRINEEEVFEKVLEQWDKGFHKSVLVVGDNHSGKSTFINKVVKKSLKKEVIALDIDSTITFQGRKFNTTKNLKVALQEIKKYRYNSKPIIIIDDLELWVDKSHAFLDNIRAVLKFAESEADDILLVVSVSKLMQQHLNHRLSFTNSFSTLIDLSSSTNAEIFNAVRLRHGASHRKLVDINDELISPLQFEKLVYRLCKRFGNTIGEVLQAWTYGTSLTNDNKVVYSESTHYFPDFFTNEEVILLKYVLLYKIIDERTIKSFLGKRYAFGYESGLKRLVNTKVLVRDQRGFLSLNAVVSYEIQQSLIYRGILK
;
A
#
# COMPACT_ATOMS: atom_id res chain seq x y z
N MET A 1 53.95 29.68 37.38
CA MET A 1 53.12 30.06 36.22
C MET A 1 52.06 29.02 35.92
N ILE A 2 52.38 27.72 35.85
CA ILE A 2 51.41 26.64 35.56
C ILE A 2 50.35 26.48 36.68
N GLU A 3 50.72 26.52 37.97
CA GLU A 3 49.75 26.42 39.09
C GLU A 3 48.73 27.57 39.16
N THR A 4 49.10 28.77 38.72
CA THR A 4 48.25 29.97 38.71
C THR A 4 47.23 29.97 37.57
N GLU A 5 47.53 29.34 36.43
CA GLU A 5 46.59 29.16 35.30
C GLU A 5 45.55 28.06 35.57
N VAL A 6 45.94 26.99 36.27
CA VAL A 6 45.07 25.87 36.65
C VAL A 6 44.01 26.31 37.67
N THR A 7 44.40 27.13 38.67
CA THR A 7 43.44 27.66 39.67
C THR A 7 42.48 28.68 39.07
N THR A 8 42.88 29.47 38.06
CA THR A 8 41.97 30.39 37.38
C THR A 8 40.97 29.66 36.48
N SER A 9 41.43 28.63 35.73
CA SER A 9 40.58 27.83 34.83
C SER A 9 39.48 27.05 35.56
N ASN A 10 39.81 26.44 36.70
CA ASN A 10 38.84 25.72 37.55
C ASN A 10 37.79 26.67 38.19
N THR A 11 38.18 27.93 38.46
CA THR A 11 37.27 28.96 38.99
C THR A 11 36.29 29.45 37.91
N ILE A 12 36.75 29.58 36.67
CA ILE A 12 35.95 29.99 35.51
C ILE A 12 34.86 28.94 35.17
N LEU A 13 35.19 27.65 35.27
CA LEU A 13 34.24 26.57 34.98
C LEU A 13 33.17 26.41 36.05
N LYS A 14 33.52 26.60 37.33
CA LYS A 14 32.55 26.69 38.43
C LYS A 14 31.60 27.88 38.25
N GLN A 15 32.11 29.03 37.80
CA GLN A 15 31.27 30.17 37.44
C GLN A 15 30.34 29.83 36.26
N SER A 16 30.85 29.13 35.24
CA SER A 16 30.06 28.75 34.06
C SER A 16 28.89 27.79 34.41
N VAL A 17 29.08 26.88 35.37
CA VAL A 17 28.00 26.03 35.91
C VAL A 17 26.97 26.85 36.70
N HIS A 18 27.42 27.85 37.46
CA HIS A 18 26.53 28.78 38.16
C HIS A 18 25.70 29.63 37.17
N ASP A 19 26.33 30.09 36.09
CA ASP A 19 25.68 30.86 35.04
C ASP A 19 24.62 30.02 34.32
N LEU A 20 24.91 28.75 34.00
CA LEU A 20 23.94 27.81 33.44
C LEU A 20 22.70 27.62 34.34
N LYS A 21 22.90 27.51 35.65
CA LYS A 21 21.81 27.41 36.63
C LYS A 21 20.98 28.71 36.66
N THR A 22 21.63 29.86 36.54
CA THR A 22 20.96 31.15 36.44
C THR A 22 20.16 31.25 35.14
N GLU A 23 20.72 30.85 34.00
CA GLU A 23 20.03 30.80 32.70
C GLU A 23 18.78 29.90 32.75
N LEU A 24 18.85 28.75 33.42
CA LEU A 24 17.71 27.84 33.60
C LEU A 24 16.58 28.44 34.45
N ASN A 25 16.92 29.12 35.55
CA ASN A 25 15.91 29.81 36.39
C ASN A 25 15.28 30.98 35.62
N GLN A 26 16.09 31.78 34.93
CA GLN A 26 15.59 32.86 34.08
C GLN A 26 14.69 32.31 32.96
N TYR A 27 15.04 31.18 32.37
CA TYR A 27 14.23 30.51 31.36
C TYR A 27 12.89 30.03 31.90
N LYS A 28 12.88 29.47 33.12
CA LYS A 28 11.64 29.13 33.83
C LYS A 28 10.74 30.35 34.00
N ASP A 29 11.31 31.48 34.41
CA ASP A 29 10.57 32.72 34.67
C ASP A 29 9.90 33.28 33.41
N VAL A 30 10.42 32.97 32.22
CA VAL A 30 9.78 33.32 30.94
C VAL A 30 8.36 32.74 30.84
N PHE A 31 8.07 31.63 31.50
CA PHE A 31 6.77 30.95 31.48
C PHE A 31 5.82 31.35 32.62
N VAL A 32 6.12 32.37 33.42
CA VAL A 32 5.24 32.83 34.50
C VAL A 32 3.96 33.49 33.97
N GLU A 33 4.05 34.16 32.82
CA GLU A 33 2.90 34.76 32.13
C GLU A 33 2.36 33.82 31.05
N ASN A 34 1.04 33.82 30.82
CA ASN A 34 0.44 33.07 29.71
C ASN A 34 1.03 33.54 28.37
N ARG A 35 1.71 32.64 27.65
CA ARG A 35 2.33 32.94 26.37
C ARG A 35 1.45 32.53 25.22
N THR A 36 1.47 33.34 24.16
CA THR A 36 0.80 32.97 22.92
C THR A 36 1.51 31.81 22.25
N HIS A 37 0.81 31.12 21.36
CA HIS A 37 1.36 29.99 20.61
C HIS A 37 2.67 30.33 19.86
N SER A 38 2.71 31.51 19.22
CA SER A 38 3.89 32.00 18.49
C SER A 38 5.04 32.35 19.43
N GLU A 39 4.73 32.96 20.58
CA GLU A 39 5.73 33.27 21.60
C GLU A 39 6.37 32.00 22.15
N LEU A 40 5.58 30.98 22.51
CA LEU A 40 6.10 29.70 22.98
C LEU A 40 7.02 29.04 21.96
N LYS A 41 6.62 29.01 20.68
CA LYS A 41 7.47 28.48 19.60
C LYS A 41 8.81 29.23 19.53
N ALA A 42 8.79 30.56 19.61
CA ALA A 42 10.00 31.38 19.56
C ALA A 42 10.87 31.20 20.81
N ILE A 43 10.27 31.07 21.99
CA ILE A 43 10.98 30.80 23.25
C ILE A 43 11.72 29.47 23.17
N VAL A 44 11.06 28.41 22.71
CA VAL A 44 11.69 27.09 22.54
C VAL A 44 12.75 27.11 21.44
N SER A 45 12.45 27.70 20.28
CA SER A 45 13.37 27.69 19.13
C SER A 45 14.60 28.59 19.32
N ASN A 46 14.54 29.59 20.19
CA ASN A 46 15.64 30.54 20.37
C ASN A 46 16.27 30.44 21.76
N LYS A 47 15.47 30.62 22.82
CA LYS A 47 15.99 30.71 24.20
C LYS A 47 16.42 29.35 24.74
N PHE A 48 15.65 28.29 24.48
CA PHE A 48 16.01 26.94 24.94
C PHE A 48 17.22 26.37 24.18
N LEU A 49 17.30 26.60 22.86
CA LEU A 49 18.47 26.18 22.09
C LEU A 49 19.75 26.87 22.57
N LYS A 50 19.66 28.12 23.08
CA LYS A 50 20.80 28.78 23.73
C LYS A 50 21.26 28.00 24.97
N ILE A 51 20.33 27.57 25.83
CA ILE A 51 20.64 26.76 27.03
C ILE A 51 21.27 25.41 26.64
N CYS A 52 20.79 24.78 25.58
CA CYS A 52 21.39 23.55 25.04
C CYS A 52 22.86 23.76 24.64
N LYS A 53 23.14 24.87 23.94
CA LYS A 53 24.51 25.23 23.56
C LYS A 53 25.37 25.59 24.78
N SER A 54 24.82 26.30 25.78
CA SER A 54 25.52 26.58 27.04
C SER A 54 25.90 25.29 27.77
N PHE A 55 24.95 24.35 27.92
CA PHE A 55 25.20 23.05 28.58
C PHE A 55 26.31 22.24 27.87
N LEU A 56 26.24 22.16 26.54
CA LEU A 56 27.26 21.49 25.71
C LEU A 56 28.63 22.16 25.84
N SER A 57 28.68 23.49 25.78
CA SER A 57 29.92 24.26 25.92
C SER A 57 30.59 24.03 27.26
N VAL A 58 29.82 24.04 28.36
CA VAL A 58 30.35 23.79 29.71
C VAL A 58 30.96 22.39 29.82
N GLY A 59 30.28 21.35 29.35
CA GLY A 59 30.83 20.00 29.38
C GLY A 59 32.03 19.80 28.44
N GLN A 60 32.00 20.43 27.26
CA GLN A 60 33.13 20.34 26.32
C GLN A 60 34.39 21.03 26.86
N ASN A 61 34.26 22.21 27.45
CA ASN A 61 35.38 22.92 28.06
C ASN A 61 35.98 22.13 29.24
N GLU A 62 35.14 21.43 30.01
CA GLU A 62 35.58 20.56 31.09
C GLU A 62 36.32 19.32 30.56
N LEU A 63 35.86 18.71 29.47
CA LEU A 63 36.57 17.61 28.82
C LEU A 63 37.96 18.06 28.31
N GLU A 64 38.03 19.21 27.65
CA GLU A 64 39.31 19.76 27.17
C GLU A 64 40.30 20.05 28.30
N LEU A 65 39.81 20.50 29.46
CA LEU A 65 40.65 20.72 30.64
C LEU A 65 41.22 19.40 31.17
N LEU A 66 40.38 18.36 31.29
CA LEU A 66 40.82 17.03 31.74
C LEU A 66 41.88 16.42 30.82
N GLU A 67 41.72 16.58 29.51
CA GLU A 67 42.67 16.07 28.51
C GLU A 67 44.02 16.81 28.56
N ARG A 68 44.02 18.11 28.85
CA ARG A 68 45.25 18.92 28.98
C ARG A 68 46.00 18.65 30.29
N GLU A 69 45.29 18.39 31.39
CA GLU A 69 45.89 18.28 32.72
C GLU A 69 46.33 16.85 33.09
N THR A 70 46.10 15.82 32.24
CA THR A 70 46.31 14.39 32.57
C THR A 70 45.72 14.00 33.94
N GLY A 71 44.62 14.67 34.31
CA GLY A 71 44.12 14.72 35.68
C GLY A 71 43.07 13.66 35.99
N GLU A 72 42.94 13.36 37.27
CA GLU A 72 41.84 12.55 37.79
C GLU A 72 40.50 13.30 37.64
N ILE A 73 39.40 12.56 37.42
CA ILE A 73 38.07 13.16 37.23
C ILE A 73 37.62 13.91 38.50
N GLY A 74 37.51 15.23 38.39
CA GLY A 74 37.03 16.13 39.45
C GLY A 74 35.51 16.14 39.64
N GLU A 75 35.04 16.92 40.62
CA GLU A 75 33.60 17.06 40.95
C GLU A 75 32.78 17.57 39.75
N LEU A 76 33.29 18.59 39.05
CA LEU A 76 32.57 19.26 37.96
C LEU A 76 32.45 18.35 36.74
N ALA A 77 33.56 17.74 36.31
CA ALA A 77 33.58 16.65 35.33
C ALA A 77 32.62 15.51 35.65
N TYR A 78 32.55 15.06 36.91
CA TYR A 78 31.63 13.99 37.28
C TYR A 78 30.16 14.40 37.18
N LEU A 79 29.84 15.60 37.65
CA LEU A 79 28.49 16.14 37.57
C LEU A 79 28.06 16.32 36.10
N MET A 80 28.90 16.96 35.28
CA MET A 80 28.59 17.32 33.90
C MET A 80 28.69 16.16 32.92
N HIS A 81 29.58 15.18 33.12
CA HIS A 81 29.75 14.07 32.19
C HIS A 81 28.93 12.83 32.56
N PHE A 82 28.72 12.56 33.86
CA PHE A 82 28.13 11.29 34.30
C PHE A 82 26.71 11.41 34.87
N ARG A 83 26.38 12.52 35.56
CA ARG A 83 25.13 12.61 36.33
C ARG A 83 24.04 13.39 35.61
N LEU A 84 24.33 14.61 35.17
CA LEU A 84 23.35 15.49 34.55
C LEU A 84 22.94 15.16 33.11
N PRO A 85 23.80 14.59 32.23
CA PRO A 85 23.47 14.48 30.81
C PRO A 85 22.19 13.71 30.50
N ASN A 86 21.89 12.65 31.24
CA ASN A 86 20.67 11.88 30.99
C ASN A 86 19.40 12.69 31.28
N PHE A 87 19.38 13.42 32.40
CA PHE A 87 18.25 14.30 32.74
C PHE A 87 18.14 15.49 31.79
N PHE A 88 19.27 16.01 31.32
CA PHE A 88 19.28 17.10 30.35
C PHE A 88 18.76 16.64 28.98
N LYS A 89 19.09 15.41 28.57
CA LYS A 89 18.54 14.79 27.36
C LYS A 89 17.02 14.68 27.42
N ASP A 90 16.47 14.25 28.56
CA ASP A 90 15.02 14.16 28.76
C ASP A 90 14.38 15.55 28.63
N LEU A 91 15.01 16.59 29.19
CA LEU A 91 14.57 17.97 29.03
C LEU A 91 14.55 18.40 27.56
N MET A 92 15.61 18.09 26.80
CA MET A 92 15.69 18.41 25.37
C MET A 92 14.60 17.70 24.55
N ILE A 93 14.37 16.42 24.83
CA ILE A 93 13.33 15.60 24.17
C ILE A 93 11.93 16.19 24.40
N ILE A 94 11.60 16.58 25.64
CA ILE A 94 10.30 17.19 25.95
C ILE A 94 10.12 18.52 25.21
N HIS A 95 11.16 19.36 25.15
CA HIS A 95 11.09 20.64 24.44
C HIS A 95 10.94 20.46 22.92
N ARG A 96 11.59 19.44 22.34
CA ARG A 96 11.44 19.05 20.94
C ARG A 96 10.00 18.61 20.65
N ASP A 97 9.43 17.78 21.51
CA ASP A 97 8.08 17.24 21.34
C ASP A 97 7.03 18.34 21.44
N VAL A 98 7.19 19.25 22.40
CA VAL A 98 6.34 20.44 22.51
C VAL A 98 6.49 21.33 21.27
N LEU A 99 7.70 21.55 20.75
CA LEU A 99 7.90 22.31 19.52
C LEU A 99 7.14 21.69 18.33
N LEU A 100 7.22 20.37 18.17
CA LEU A 100 6.47 19.64 17.14
C LEU A 100 4.97 19.82 17.30
N GLN A 101 4.43 19.63 18.51
CA GLN A 101 2.99 19.77 18.77
C GLN A 101 2.51 21.20 18.55
N LEU A 102 3.30 22.21 18.93
CA LEU A 102 3.01 23.59 18.61
C LEU A 102 2.91 23.77 17.09
N GLN A 103 3.90 23.27 16.34
CA GLN A 103 3.88 23.38 14.88
C GLN A 103 2.66 22.69 14.23
N ILE A 104 2.28 21.50 14.70
CA ILE A 104 1.07 20.80 14.25
C ILE A 104 -0.19 21.65 14.55
N GLY A 105 -0.29 22.20 15.77
CA GLY A 105 -1.41 23.07 16.15
C GLY A 105 -1.53 24.32 15.26
N LYS A 106 -0.40 24.95 14.92
CA LYS A 106 -0.35 26.07 13.97
C LYS A 106 -0.84 25.66 12.59
N HIS A 107 -0.40 24.54 12.07
CA HIS A 107 -0.82 24.05 10.74
C HIS A 107 -2.32 23.73 10.71
N LYS A 108 -2.83 23.04 11.73
CA LYS A 108 -4.28 22.76 11.87
C LYS A 108 -5.11 24.04 11.95
N LYS A 109 -4.63 25.09 12.63
CA LYS A 109 -5.31 26.39 12.64
C LYS A 109 -5.28 27.08 11.26
N LEU A 110 -4.13 27.03 10.57
CA LEU A 110 -4.00 27.62 9.22
C LEU A 110 -4.94 26.97 8.21
N GLU A 111 -5.20 25.67 8.36
CA GLU A 111 -6.12 24.92 7.51
C GLU A 111 -7.59 24.97 8.00
N GLY A 112 -7.87 25.63 9.14
CA GLY A 112 -9.24 25.77 9.67
C GLY A 112 -9.74 24.59 10.51
N VAL A 113 -8.95 23.54 10.67
CA VAL A 113 -9.27 22.34 11.47
C VAL A 113 -9.29 22.63 12.97
N ALA A 114 -8.45 23.57 13.44
CA ALA A 114 -8.37 23.95 14.86
C ALA A 114 -8.87 25.38 15.10
N THR A 115 -9.76 25.54 16.08
CA THR A 115 -10.26 26.86 16.49
C THR A 115 -9.20 27.65 17.26
N LYS A 116 -9.35 28.99 17.30
CA LYS A 116 -8.47 29.87 18.08
C LYS A 116 -8.42 29.46 19.56
N LYS A 117 -9.59 29.13 20.14
CA LYS A 117 -9.73 28.68 21.54
C LYS A 117 -9.01 27.35 21.80
N ALA A 118 -9.12 26.40 20.88
CA ALA A 118 -8.39 25.12 20.99
C ALA A 118 -6.87 25.33 20.98
N LEU A 119 -6.38 26.26 20.14
CA LEU A 119 -4.96 26.60 20.10
C LEU A 119 -4.46 27.28 21.39
N GLU A 120 -5.29 28.14 22.00
CA GLU A 120 -4.99 28.79 23.29
C GLU A 120 -4.88 27.75 24.42
N LEU A 121 -5.84 26.82 24.51
CA LEU A 121 -5.80 25.71 25.48
C LEU A 121 -4.58 24.81 25.27
N HIS A 122 -4.29 24.44 24.03
CA HIS A 122 -3.10 23.65 23.69
C HIS A 122 -1.80 24.36 24.08
N SER A 123 -1.74 25.69 23.88
CA SER A 123 -0.57 26.50 24.24
C SER A 123 -0.37 26.56 25.74
N ALA A 124 -1.44 26.74 26.52
CA ALA A 124 -1.39 26.70 27.98
C ALA A 124 -0.94 25.33 28.52
N ALA A 125 -1.45 24.23 27.94
CA ALA A 125 -1.04 22.88 28.30
C ALA A 125 0.44 22.60 27.96
N SER A 126 0.89 23.06 26.79
CA SER A 126 2.28 22.98 26.34
C SER A 126 3.20 23.74 27.31
N GLN A 127 2.83 24.97 27.66
CA GLN A 127 3.57 25.81 28.61
C GLN A 127 3.70 25.14 29.98
N ASN A 128 2.61 24.60 30.53
CA ASN A 128 2.64 23.87 31.81
C ASN A 128 3.57 22.65 31.75
N THR A 129 3.58 21.92 30.62
CA THR A 129 4.48 20.78 30.41
C THR A 129 5.94 21.21 30.41
N LEU A 130 6.28 22.32 29.74
CA LEU A 130 7.63 22.88 29.74
C LEU A 130 8.06 23.33 31.14
N ILE A 131 7.19 24.01 31.89
CA ILE A 131 7.47 24.42 33.29
C ILE A 131 7.82 23.20 34.13
N LYS A 132 6.98 22.15 34.09
CA LYS A 132 7.22 20.91 34.86
C LYS A 132 8.55 20.24 34.50
N ALA A 133 8.90 20.21 33.21
CA ALA A 133 10.15 19.62 32.75
C ALA A 133 11.36 20.42 33.23
N VAL A 134 11.31 21.75 33.12
CA VAL A 134 12.38 22.63 33.61
C VAL A 134 12.53 22.52 35.13
N ASP A 135 11.42 22.51 35.87
CA ASP A 135 11.43 22.35 37.32
C ASP A 135 12.02 21.02 37.77
N PHE A 136 11.64 19.94 37.09
CA PHE A 136 12.20 18.62 37.34
C PHE A 136 13.72 18.62 37.12
N PHE A 137 14.20 19.22 36.02
CA PHE A 137 15.64 19.30 35.76
C PHE A 137 16.37 20.18 36.78
N ILE A 138 15.83 21.35 37.16
CA ILE A 138 16.44 22.22 38.18
C ILE A 138 16.52 21.50 39.53
N GLN A 139 15.48 20.75 39.91
CA GLN A 139 15.50 19.94 41.12
C GLN A 139 16.58 18.85 41.05
N LYS A 140 16.63 18.09 39.95
CA LYS A 140 17.64 17.05 39.75
C LYS A 140 19.06 17.60 39.73
N PHE A 141 19.24 18.78 39.14
CA PHE A 141 20.52 19.48 39.15
C PHE A 141 21.01 19.69 40.58
N ARG A 142 20.16 20.24 41.47
CA ARG A 142 20.50 20.48 42.88
C ARG A 142 20.76 19.19 43.66
N GLU A 143 19.94 18.15 43.43
CA GLU A 143 20.10 16.85 44.08
C GLU A 143 21.44 16.19 43.72
N GLU A 144 21.81 16.20 42.44
CA GLU A 144 23.05 15.60 41.94
C GLU A 144 24.29 16.42 42.30
N GLU A 145 24.18 17.75 42.37
CA GLU A 145 25.21 18.66 42.89
C GLU A 145 25.55 18.32 44.35
N LEU A 146 24.54 18.27 45.23
CA LEU A 146 24.70 17.88 46.64
C LEU A 146 25.22 16.45 46.81
N ALA A 147 24.77 15.51 45.98
CA ALA A 147 25.26 14.14 45.99
C ALA A 147 26.74 14.05 45.61
N THR A 148 27.15 14.85 44.61
CA THR A 148 28.54 14.91 44.14
C THR A 148 29.46 15.49 45.22
N GLU A 149 29.06 16.59 45.89
CA GLU A 149 29.80 17.17 47.02
C GLU A 149 29.92 16.21 48.22
N ARG A 150 28.93 15.34 48.44
CA ARG A 150 29.02 14.32 49.49
C ARG A 150 30.01 13.22 49.12
N ILE A 151 30.03 12.81 47.86
CA ILE A 151 30.94 11.77 47.36
C ILE A 151 32.39 12.25 47.38
N SER A 152 32.64 13.52 47.03
CA SER A 152 33.99 14.07 47.02
C SER A 152 34.63 14.15 48.41
N LYS A 153 33.82 14.30 49.47
CA LYS A 153 34.26 14.25 50.87
C LYS A 153 34.58 12.83 51.38
N THR A 154 34.35 11.78 50.59
CA THR A 154 34.66 10.39 50.98
C THR A 154 36.11 10.02 50.69
N LYS A 155 36.64 9.00 51.39
CA LYS A 155 38.05 8.57 51.28
C LYS A 155 38.49 8.17 49.86
N SER A 156 37.56 7.68 49.02
CA SER A 156 37.83 7.33 47.62
C SER A 156 37.45 8.43 46.62
N GLY A 157 36.80 9.50 47.09
CA GLY A 157 36.33 10.62 46.27
C GLY A 157 35.44 10.22 45.09
N VAL A 158 35.33 11.14 44.14
CA VAL A 158 34.67 10.94 42.84
C VAL A 158 35.41 9.92 41.98
N VAL A 159 36.75 9.97 41.99
CA VAL A 159 37.64 9.11 41.22
C VAL A 159 37.37 7.62 41.49
N GLY A 160 37.14 7.25 42.75
CA GLY A 160 36.81 5.88 43.12
C GLY A 160 35.49 5.35 42.54
N LYS A 161 34.54 6.24 42.17
CA LYS A 161 33.26 5.85 41.55
C LYS A 161 33.35 5.63 40.05
N VAL A 162 34.30 6.29 39.39
CA VAL A 162 34.44 6.26 37.93
C VAL A 162 35.71 5.55 37.44
N ARG A 163 36.56 5.06 38.35
CA ARG A 163 37.83 4.39 38.04
C ARG A 163 37.74 3.28 36.99
N HIS A 164 36.62 2.56 36.95
CA HIS A 164 36.38 1.46 36.01
C HIS A 164 35.42 1.81 34.87
N HIS A 165 35.05 3.09 34.74
CA HIS A 165 34.13 3.58 33.72
C HIS A 165 34.89 4.43 32.70
N GLN A 166 34.47 4.32 31.43
CA GLN A 166 34.87 5.30 30.42
C GLN A 166 34.03 6.57 30.60
N ASN A 167 34.63 7.74 30.31
CA ASN A 167 33.89 8.99 30.30
C ASN A 167 32.81 8.95 29.20
N PRO A 168 31.51 9.05 29.52
CA PRO A 168 30.44 8.90 28.55
C PRO A 168 30.10 10.22 27.82
N TRP A 169 30.82 11.32 28.07
CA TRP A 169 30.48 12.64 27.54
C TRP A 169 30.32 12.65 26.01
N ASN A 170 31.27 12.12 25.26
CA ASN A 170 31.20 12.09 23.79
C ASN A 170 29.95 11.35 23.29
N THR A 171 29.56 10.26 23.93
CA THR A 171 28.31 9.53 23.63
C THR A 171 27.07 10.41 23.85
N TYR A 172 27.08 11.26 24.88
CA TYR A 172 25.99 12.21 25.13
C TYR A 172 26.01 13.37 24.14
N VAL A 173 27.18 13.88 23.75
CA VAL A 173 27.32 14.91 22.72
C VAL A 173 26.67 14.45 21.41
N ASP A 174 27.00 13.25 20.94
CA ASP A 174 26.39 12.66 19.73
C ASP A 174 24.84 12.63 19.85
N GLN A 175 24.33 12.24 21.02
CA GLN A 175 22.88 12.20 21.27
C GLN A 175 22.25 13.59 21.29
N PHE A 176 22.91 14.58 21.90
CA PHE A 176 22.43 15.96 21.95
C PHE A 176 22.41 16.59 20.56
N GLU A 177 23.43 16.34 19.74
CA GLU A 177 23.51 16.82 18.36
C GLU A 177 22.37 16.25 17.50
N ILE A 178 22.04 14.97 17.65
CA ILE A 178 20.87 14.36 16.98
C ILE A 178 19.59 15.10 17.37
N VAL A 179 19.38 15.38 18.66
CA VAL A 179 18.18 16.08 19.12
C VAL A 179 18.16 17.53 18.60
N LEU A 180 19.29 18.23 18.60
CA LEU A 180 19.40 19.58 18.02
C LEU A 180 19.11 19.60 16.50
N ALA A 181 19.58 18.61 15.76
CA ALA A 181 19.25 18.45 14.34
C ALA A 181 17.74 18.23 14.13
N GLN A 182 17.06 17.54 15.05
CA GLN A 182 15.61 17.38 15.03
C GLN A 182 14.86 18.70 15.24
N PHE A 183 15.33 19.59 16.13
CA PHE A 183 14.77 20.95 16.27
C PHE A 183 14.82 21.72 14.95
N ASN A 184 15.95 21.66 14.25
CA ASN A 184 16.11 22.30 12.93
C ASN A 184 15.18 21.68 11.89
N THR A 185 15.06 20.35 11.87
CA THR A 185 14.20 19.62 10.94
C THR A 185 12.72 20.00 11.13
N ILE A 186 12.26 20.11 12.38
CA ILE A 186 10.91 20.58 12.68
C ILE A 186 10.72 22.00 12.14
N ASN A 187 11.61 22.93 12.48
CA ASN A 187 11.48 24.33 12.05
C ASN A 187 11.53 24.52 10.53
N ASN A 188 12.42 23.82 9.83
CA ASN A 188 12.57 23.93 8.37
C ASN A 188 11.32 23.41 7.62
N ASN A 189 10.61 22.43 8.17
CA ASN A 189 9.40 21.89 7.56
C ASN A 189 8.15 22.80 7.70
N ASP A 190 8.20 23.89 8.49
CA ASP A 190 7.07 24.82 8.67
C ASP A 190 6.67 25.49 7.33
N ALA A 191 7.66 25.88 6.53
CA ALA A 191 7.43 26.53 5.24
C ALA A 191 6.81 25.57 4.21
N ILE A 192 7.28 24.32 4.20
CA ILE A 192 6.84 23.29 3.25
C ILE A 192 5.37 22.91 3.48
N VAL A 193 4.97 22.68 4.73
CA VAL A 193 3.58 22.33 5.06
C VAL A 193 2.65 23.54 4.83
N LYS A 194 3.09 24.76 5.12
CA LYS A 194 2.32 25.98 4.79
C LYS A 194 2.08 26.15 3.29
N LEU A 195 3.11 25.90 2.48
CA LEU A 195 2.97 25.92 1.02
C LEU A 195 1.95 24.87 0.58
N SER A 196 2.04 23.66 1.14
CA SER A 196 1.10 22.56 0.85
C SER A 196 -0.34 22.94 1.21
N ILE A 197 -0.58 23.51 2.40
CA ILE A 197 -1.92 23.99 2.81
C ILE A 197 -2.44 25.06 1.85
N ARG A 198 -1.59 25.98 1.37
CA ARG A 198 -2.00 27.00 0.39
C ARG A 198 -2.42 26.34 -0.92
N VAL A 199 -1.59 25.46 -1.47
CA VAL A 199 -1.87 24.75 -2.73
C VAL A 199 -3.16 23.94 -2.64
N PHE A 200 -3.41 23.27 -1.51
CA PHE A 200 -4.66 22.56 -1.28
C PHE A 200 -5.87 23.50 -1.31
N LYS A 201 -5.80 24.66 -0.65
CA LYS A 201 -6.87 25.68 -0.73
C LYS A 201 -7.07 26.21 -2.14
N ASP A 202 -5.98 26.42 -2.88
CA ASP A 202 -6.06 26.89 -4.27
C ASP A 202 -6.76 25.85 -5.17
N LEU A 203 -6.49 24.56 -4.98
CA LEU A 203 -7.20 23.46 -5.68
C LEU A 203 -8.69 23.44 -5.36
N VAL A 204 -9.05 23.60 -4.08
CA VAL A 204 -10.46 23.64 -3.63
C VAL A 204 -11.18 24.84 -4.23
N ASN A 205 -10.59 26.04 -4.10
CA ASN A 205 -11.17 27.27 -4.63
C ASN A 205 -11.36 27.16 -6.15
N ARG A 206 -10.36 26.67 -6.87
CA ARG A 206 -10.42 26.53 -8.32
C ARG A 206 -11.50 25.54 -8.75
N THR A 207 -11.64 24.43 -8.02
CA THR A 207 -12.70 23.45 -8.30
C THR A 207 -14.07 24.06 -8.08
N ASN A 208 -14.27 24.72 -6.94
CA ASN A 208 -15.54 25.37 -6.60
C ASN A 208 -15.92 26.47 -7.60
N GLU A 209 -14.96 27.27 -8.06
CA GLU A 209 -15.17 28.27 -9.12
C GLU A 209 -15.70 27.63 -10.41
N ILE A 210 -15.06 26.56 -10.87
CA ILE A 210 -15.42 25.88 -12.13
C ILE A 210 -16.79 25.21 -12.02
N THR A 211 -17.09 24.55 -10.89
CA THR A 211 -18.40 23.93 -10.68
C THR A 211 -19.50 24.97 -10.54
N ALA A 212 -19.25 26.09 -9.87
CA ALA A 212 -20.22 27.18 -9.74
C ALA A 212 -20.50 27.85 -11.09
N GLN A 213 -19.46 28.07 -11.91
CA GLN A 213 -19.63 28.57 -13.27
C GLN A 213 -20.51 27.63 -14.11
N SER A 214 -20.28 26.31 -14.01
CA SER A 214 -21.05 25.30 -14.75
C SER A 214 -22.55 25.37 -14.42
N ILE A 215 -22.91 25.53 -13.14
CA ILE A 215 -24.31 25.68 -12.72
C ILE A 215 -24.87 27.02 -13.20
N SER A 216 -24.13 28.12 -13.05
CA SER A 216 -24.60 29.45 -13.44
C SER A 216 -24.97 29.52 -14.93
N GLU A 217 -24.22 28.83 -15.80
CA GLU A 217 -24.51 28.75 -17.23
C GLU A 217 -25.79 27.91 -17.50
N SER A 218 -26.00 26.81 -16.78
CA SER A 218 -27.24 26.04 -16.84
C SER A 218 -28.45 26.87 -16.40
N GLU A 219 -28.33 27.61 -15.29
CA GLU A 219 -29.39 28.48 -14.76
C GLU A 219 -29.74 29.60 -15.76
N GLU A 220 -28.74 30.20 -16.42
CA GLU A 220 -28.98 31.24 -17.43
C GLU A 220 -29.83 30.74 -18.61
N ILE A 221 -29.53 29.54 -19.12
CA ILE A 221 -30.29 28.94 -20.23
C ILE A 221 -31.72 28.61 -19.80
N VAL A 222 -31.90 28.00 -18.63
CA VAL A 222 -33.23 27.69 -18.10
C VAL A 222 -34.07 28.94 -17.90
N ASN A 223 -33.49 30.00 -17.34
CA ASN A 223 -34.18 31.27 -17.13
C ASN A 223 -34.61 31.93 -18.46
N LYS A 224 -33.76 31.89 -19.48
CA LYS A 224 -34.09 32.39 -20.83
C LYS A 224 -35.22 31.59 -21.49
N LEU A 225 -35.23 30.27 -21.31
CA LEU A 225 -36.28 29.39 -21.84
C LEU A 225 -37.61 29.57 -21.12
N GLN A 226 -37.62 29.65 -19.79
CA GLN A 226 -38.82 29.96 -19.01
C GLN A 226 -39.43 31.31 -19.39
N TYR A 227 -38.59 32.31 -19.64
CA TYR A 227 -39.04 33.61 -20.16
C TYR A 227 -39.72 33.48 -21.53
N CYS A 228 -39.16 32.68 -22.45
CA CYS A 228 -39.78 32.41 -23.75
C CYS A 228 -41.12 31.66 -23.60
N ILE A 229 -41.18 30.64 -22.75
CA ILE A 229 -42.40 29.87 -22.46
C ILE A 229 -43.50 30.79 -21.91
N SER A 230 -43.17 31.67 -20.97
CA SER A 230 -44.12 32.66 -20.41
C SER A 230 -44.66 33.65 -21.45
N ASN A 231 -43.89 33.93 -22.51
CA ASN A 231 -44.31 34.78 -23.62
C ASN A 231 -45.18 34.01 -24.63
N ILE A 232 -44.98 32.69 -24.77
CA ILE A 232 -45.81 31.82 -25.60
C ILE A 232 -47.24 31.74 -25.05
N GLU A 233 -47.41 31.73 -23.73
CA GLU A 233 -48.73 31.77 -23.08
C GLU A 233 -49.53 33.07 -23.35
N LYS A 234 -48.88 34.10 -23.88
CA LYS A 234 -49.43 35.46 -24.09
C LYS A 234 -49.44 35.88 -25.57
N ILE A 235 -49.42 34.92 -26.50
CA ILE A 235 -49.42 35.21 -27.94
C ILE A 235 -50.78 35.75 -28.37
N ASP A 236 -50.81 37.00 -28.83
CA ASP A 236 -52.00 37.69 -29.36
C ASP A 236 -51.88 38.03 -30.87
N SER A 237 -50.68 37.95 -31.46
CA SER A 237 -50.45 38.29 -32.87
C SER A 237 -49.42 37.38 -33.58
N LYS A 238 -49.44 37.39 -34.93
CA LYS A 238 -48.44 36.68 -35.75
C LYS A 238 -47.02 37.30 -35.67
N GLU A 239 -46.90 38.56 -35.25
CA GLU A 239 -45.61 39.22 -35.03
C GLU A 239 -44.92 38.73 -33.75
N ASP A 240 -45.70 38.42 -32.70
CA ASP A 240 -45.19 37.85 -31.45
C ASP A 240 -44.55 36.48 -31.68
N ILE A 241 -45.14 35.67 -32.55
CA ILE A 241 -44.61 34.35 -32.94
C ILE A 241 -43.22 34.48 -33.58
N LEU A 242 -43.03 35.45 -34.48
CA LEU A 242 -41.74 35.68 -35.15
C LEU A 242 -40.67 36.14 -34.17
N ARG A 243 -41.03 37.00 -33.22
CA ARG A 243 -40.11 37.48 -32.18
C ARG A 243 -39.67 36.35 -31.24
N ILE A 244 -40.60 35.48 -30.82
CA ILE A 244 -40.29 34.34 -29.95
C ILE A 244 -39.37 33.34 -30.68
N ILE A 245 -39.61 33.06 -31.97
CA ILE A 245 -38.73 32.19 -32.76
C ILE A 245 -37.30 32.75 -32.82
N GLN A 246 -37.13 34.06 -33.01
CA GLN A 246 -35.80 34.69 -33.01
C GLN A 246 -35.09 34.62 -31.65
N GLU A 247 -35.81 34.77 -30.54
CA GLU A 247 -35.23 34.62 -29.20
C GLU A 247 -34.84 33.16 -28.92
N LEU A 248 -35.64 32.18 -29.36
CA LEU A 248 -35.30 30.76 -29.27
C LEU A 248 -34.04 30.41 -30.09
N GLU A 249 -33.87 31.01 -31.27
CA GLU A 249 -32.65 30.86 -32.09
C GLU A 249 -31.41 31.43 -31.43
N LYS A 250 -31.52 32.56 -30.71
CA LYS A 250 -30.39 33.10 -29.93
C LYS A 250 -29.98 32.17 -28.80
N ILE A 251 -30.94 31.52 -28.13
CA ILE A 251 -30.65 30.54 -27.09
C ILE A 251 -29.95 29.31 -27.70
N GLU A 252 -30.42 28.81 -28.84
CA GLU A 252 -29.81 27.69 -29.57
C GLU A 252 -28.34 27.96 -29.93
N VAL A 253 -28.03 29.16 -30.44
CA VAL A 253 -26.64 29.57 -30.74
C VAL A 253 -25.77 29.62 -29.47
N SER A 254 -26.32 30.00 -28.32
CA SER A 254 -25.58 30.02 -27.06
C SER A 254 -25.27 28.61 -26.50
N ILE A 255 -26.12 27.63 -26.79
CA ILE A 255 -25.93 26.21 -26.41
C ILE A 255 -24.84 25.55 -27.26
N ASP A 256 -24.75 25.89 -28.55
CA ASP A 256 -23.82 25.28 -29.51
C ASP A 256 -22.38 25.85 -29.43
N ALA A 257 -22.10 26.80 -28.52
CA ALA A 257 -20.76 27.33 -28.32
C ALA A 257 -19.81 26.25 -27.77
N PRO A 258 -18.70 25.92 -28.48
CA PRO A 258 -17.77 24.90 -28.03
C PRO A 258 -17.04 25.37 -26.78
N GLN A 259 -17.19 24.63 -25.69
CA GLN A 259 -16.55 24.93 -24.43
C GLN A 259 -15.72 23.72 -23.95
N ASN A 260 -14.39 23.82 -24.06
CA ASN A 260 -13.46 22.79 -23.59
C ASN A 260 -13.26 22.85 -22.06
N TYR A 261 -14.35 22.76 -21.28
CA TYR A 261 -14.29 22.84 -19.82
C TYR A 261 -13.43 21.71 -19.20
N GLN A 262 -13.36 20.56 -19.85
CA GLN A 262 -12.76 19.33 -19.32
C GLN A 262 -11.21 19.34 -19.38
N GLU A 263 -10.64 19.76 -20.50
CA GLU A 263 -9.19 19.91 -20.66
C GLU A 263 -8.65 21.05 -19.79
N GLY A 264 -9.37 22.17 -19.72
CA GLY A 264 -9.00 23.31 -18.88
C GLY A 264 -9.00 22.99 -17.38
N PHE A 265 -9.95 22.18 -16.91
CA PHE A 265 -10.03 21.73 -15.51
C PHE A 265 -8.81 20.88 -15.14
N THR A 266 -8.57 19.80 -15.88
CA THR A 266 -7.48 18.84 -15.59
C THR A 266 -6.10 19.50 -15.67
N GLN A 267 -5.90 20.39 -16.65
CA GLN A 267 -4.69 21.18 -16.78
C GLN A 267 -4.47 22.09 -15.56
N SER A 268 -5.52 22.76 -15.10
CA SER A 268 -5.43 23.65 -13.94
C SER A 268 -5.05 22.92 -12.65
N ILE A 269 -5.56 21.69 -12.45
CA ILE A 269 -5.20 20.84 -11.30
C ILE A 269 -3.73 20.40 -11.39
N ALA A 270 -3.26 20.02 -12.58
CA ALA A 270 -1.86 19.65 -12.80
C ALA A 270 -0.90 20.81 -12.54
N ASP A 271 -1.21 22.00 -13.06
CA ASP A 271 -0.35 23.19 -12.91
C ASP A 271 -0.26 23.67 -11.45
N ILE A 272 -1.36 23.60 -10.71
CA ILE A 272 -1.40 23.96 -9.28
C ILE A 272 -0.63 22.92 -8.44
N SER A 273 -0.76 21.63 -8.74
CA SER A 273 -0.14 20.54 -7.95
C SER A 273 1.35 20.33 -8.21
N ASN A 274 1.87 20.68 -9.40
CA ASN A 274 3.29 20.55 -9.77
C ASN A 274 4.24 21.41 -8.91
N ASN A 275 3.72 22.38 -8.16
CA ASN A 275 4.50 23.23 -7.26
C ASN A 275 4.93 22.53 -5.95
N LEU A 276 4.53 21.27 -5.75
CA LEU A 276 4.78 20.51 -4.53
C LEU A 276 5.91 19.49 -4.72
N GLN A 277 6.87 19.49 -3.80
CA GLN A 277 8.02 18.59 -3.83
C GLN A 277 7.86 17.41 -2.87
N ARG A 278 8.55 16.32 -3.18
CA ARG A 278 8.70 15.16 -2.30
C ARG A 278 9.60 15.51 -1.11
N THR A 279 9.14 15.23 0.11
CA THR A 279 9.83 15.62 1.34
C THR A 279 9.55 14.64 2.49
N ASN A 280 10.31 14.77 3.57
CA ASN A 280 10.08 14.06 4.84
C ASN A 280 9.53 15.06 5.88
N ILE A 281 8.33 14.80 6.39
CA ILE A 281 7.67 15.66 7.37
C ILE A 281 7.71 15.00 8.75
N PRO A 282 8.19 15.68 9.81
CA PRO A 282 8.00 15.25 11.18
C PRO A 282 6.52 15.27 11.55
N VAL A 283 5.97 14.13 11.96
CA VAL A 283 4.51 13.96 12.19
C VAL A 283 4.14 13.63 13.63
N ALA A 284 4.99 12.90 14.35
CA ALA A 284 4.70 12.45 15.70
C ALA A 284 6.00 12.09 16.44
N THR A 285 5.89 11.72 17.71
CA THR A 285 7.00 11.17 18.50
C THR A 285 6.58 9.86 19.15
N ASN A 286 7.50 8.90 19.26
CA ASN A 286 7.24 7.61 19.92
C ASN A 286 8.51 7.11 20.62
N GLY A 287 8.40 6.82 21.93
CA GLY A 287 9.52 6.26 22.71
C GLY A 287 10.80 7.09 22.66
N GLY A 288 10.69 8.41 22.54
CA GLY A 288 11.84 9.33 22.41
C GLY A 288 12.32 9.58 20.97
N TYR A 289 11.83 8.82 19.98
CA TYR A 289 12.12 9.03 18.57
C TYR A 289 11.20 10.07 17.93
N LEU A 290 11.73 10.86 16.99
CA LEU A 290 10.95 11.70 16.08
C LEU A 290 10.51 10.85 14.88
N LEU A 291 9.21 10.75 14.65
CA LEU A 291 8.63 10.02 13.52
C LEU A 291 8.50 10.96 12.32
N GLU A 292 9.07 10.56 11.18
CA GLU A 292 8.98 11.27 9.91
C GLU A 292 8.17 10.47 8.90
N ARG A 293 7.31 11.15 8.14
CA ARG A 293 6.54 10.58 7.04
C ARG A 293 7.11 11.09 5.72
N LYS A 294 7.47 10.17 4.83
CA LYS A 294 7.88 10.49 3.46
C LYS A 294 6.63 10.69 2.61
N VAL A 295 6.43 11.89 2.09
CA VAL A 295 5.23 12.24 1.33
C VAL A 295 5.58 12.99 0.05
N ASP A 296 4.75 12.78 -0.97
CA ASP A 296 4.71 13.57 -2.19
C ASP A 296 3.33 14.25 -2.24
N PHE A 297 3.24 15.47 -1.73
CA PHE A 297 1.96 16.16 -1.59
C PHE A 297 1.28 16.37 -2.95
N GLY A 298 2.05 16.66 -4.01
CA GLY A 298 1.53 16.88 -5.36
C GLY A 298 0.93 15.61 -5.94
N ARG A 299 1.69 14.51 -5.91
CA ARG A 299 1.21 13.22 -6.42
C ARG A 299 0.01 12.67 -5.64
N SER A 300 0.04 12.76 -4.31
CA SER A 300 -1.07 12.29 -3.48
C SER A 300 -2.33 13.14 -3.67
N ALA A 301 -2.20 14.46 -3.77
CA ALA A 301 -3.31 15.35 -4.05
C ALA A 301 -3.95 15.07 -5.41
N LYS A 302 -3.12 14.97 -6.47
CA LYS A 302 -3.58 14.65 -7.82
C LYS A 302 -4.33 13.32 -7.85
N LYS A 303 -3.69 12.26 -7.33
CA LYS A 303 -4.32 10.94 -7.25
C LYS A 303 -5.67 11.01 -6.53
N TRP A 304 -5.72 11.66 -5.38
CA TRP A 304 -6.96 11.72 -4.60
C TRP A 304 -8.08 12.48 -5.33
N MET A 305 -7.75 13.59 -6.01
CA MET A 305 -8.70 14.33 -6.84
C MET A 305 -9.18 13.51 -8.04
N ASP A 306 -8.27 12.77 -8.69
CA ASP A 306 -8.59 11.91 -9.85
C ASP A 306 -9.65 10.86 -9.49
N PHE A 307 -9.61 10.30 -8.28
CA PHE A 307 -10.55 9.26 -7.84
C PHE A 307 -11.81 9.78 -7.15
N ASN A 308 -11.75 10.88 -6.41
CA ASN A 308 -12.88 11.33 -5.60
C ASN A 308 -13.64 12.52 -6.20
N ILE A 309 -12.96 13.39 -6.96
CA ILE A 309 -13.53 14.66 -7.44
C ILE A 309 -13.84 14.60 -8.93
N ILE A 310 -12.90 14.16 -9.76
CA ILE A 310 -13.08 14.14 -11.23
C ILE A 310 -14.37 13.42 -11.64
N PRO A 311 -14.73 12.24 -11.08
CA PRO A 311 -15.97 11.56 -11.45
C PRO A 311 -17.23 12.40 -11.20
N GLN A 312 -17.30 13.10 -10.06
CA GLN A 312 -18.45 13.96 -9.73
C GLN A 312 -18.50 15.22 -10.61
N VAL A 313 -17.35 15.75 -11.01
CA VAL A 313 -17.27 16.88 -11.94
C VAL A 313 -17.70 16.44 -13.35
N ILE A 314 -17.37 15.21 -13.77
CA ILE A 314 -17.85 14.62 -15.02
C ILE A 314 -19.37 14.45 -14.99
N GLU A 315 -19.92 13.88 -13.91
CA GLU A 315 -21.37 13.74 -13.73
C GLU A 315 -22.09 15.10 -13.80
N LEU A 316 -21.52 16.15 -13.20
CA LEU A 316 -22.05 17.52 -13.32
C LEU A 316 -22.09 18.00 -14.77
N TRP A 317 -21.03 17.73 -15.56
CA TRP A 317 -20.99 18.10 -16.97
C TRP A 317 -21.90 17.26 -17.85
N ASP A 318 -22.08 15.98 -17.54
CA ASP A 318 -23.03 15.10 -18.23
C ASP A 318 -24.46 15.59 -17.99
N ASN A 319 -24.84 15.90 -16.75
CA ASN A 319 -26.15 16.47 -16.42
C ASN A 319 -26.38 17.81 -17.13
N LYS A 320 -25.34 18.64 -17.25
CA LYS A 320 -25.39 19.87 -18.04
C LYS A 320 -25.59 19.58 -19.53
N SER A 321 -24.86 18.63 -20.10
CA SER A 321 -25.00 18.24 -21.51
C SER A 321 -26.39 17.68 -21.81
N GLU A 322 -26.97 16.91 -20.88
CA GLU A 322 -28.33 16.39 -20.99
C GLU A 322 -29.36 17.52 -20.91
N LEU A 323 -29.19 18.47 -19.98
CA LEU A 323 -30.03 19.67 -19.91
C LEU A 323 -29.96 20.47 -21.21
N PHE A 324 -28.77 20.61 -21.80
CA PHE A 324 -28.58 21.33 -23.06
C PHE A 324 -29.22 20.60 -24.24
N ALA A 325 -29.09 19.28 -24.31
CA ALA A 325 -29.76 18.47 -25.32
C ALA A 325 -31.29 18.53 -25.18
N PHE A 326 -31.81 18.41 -23.96
CA PHE A 326 -33.23 18.56 -23.66
C PHE A 326 -33.74 19.97 -23.99
N ALA A 327 -32.96 21.01 -23.68
CA ALA A 327 -33.23 22.39 -24.07
C ALA A 327 -33.31 22.54 -25.60
N LYS A 328 -32.37 21.95 -26.34
CA LYS A 328 -32.37 22.00 -27.81
C LYS A 328 -33.59 21.29 -28.41
N HIS A 329 -33.94 20.11 -27.90
CA HIS A 329 -35.15 19.39 -28.30
C HIS A 329 -36.42 20.18 -27.97
N SER A 330 -36.47 20.79 -26.79
CA SER A 330 -37.59 21.66 -26.37
C SER A 330 -37.71 22.86 -27.30
N ILE A 331 -36.60 23.55 -27.62
CA ILE A 331 -36.55 24.65 -28.57
C ILE A 331 -37.08 24.20 -29.94
N PHE A 332 -36.62 23.05 -30.46
CA PHE A 332 -37.05 22.54 -31.76
C PHE A 332 -38.56 22.25 -31.80
N ASN A 333 -39.08 21.59 -30.76
CA ASN A 333 -40.50 21.30 -30.63
C ASN A 333 -41.34 22.58 -30.53
N LEU A 334 -40.89 23.56 -29.72
CA LEU A 334 -41.56 24.86 -29.59
C LEU A 334 -41.55 25.63 -30.91
N LYS A 335 -40.42 25.67 -31.62
CA LYS A 335 -40.33 26.27 -32.97
C LYS A 335 -41.29 25.59 -33.95
N GLY A 336 -41.35 24.26 -33.96
CA GLY A 336 -42.26 23.49 -34.80
C GLY A 336 -43.73 23.84 -34.54
N SER A 337 -44.15 23.84 -33.27
CA SER A 337 -45.51 24.21 -32.86
C SER A 337 -45.86 25.66 -33.20
N LEU A 338 -44.92 26.59 -33.02
CA LEU A 338 -45.10 28.01 -33.37
C LEU A 338 -45.19 28.24 -34.88
N VAL A 339 -44.46 27.49 -35.70
CA VAL A 339 -44.56 27.55 -37.17
C VAL A 339 -45.90 27.02 -37.66
N VAL A 340 -46.43 25.96 -37.04
CA VAL A 340 -47.77 25.44 -37.34
C VAL A 340 -48.84 26.47 -36.97
N ALA A 341 -48.79 27.02 -35.75
CA ALA A 341 -49.74 28.05 -35.28
C ALA A 341 -49.72 29.34 -36.13
N LYS A 342 -48.57 29.68 -36.74
CA LYS A 342 -48.46 30.81 -37.68
C LYS A 342 -49.28 30.61 -38.96
N ASN A 343 -49.42 29.37 -39.42
CA ASN A 343 -50.06 29.01 -40.68
C ASN A 343 -51.59 28.83 -40.57
N GLU A 344 -52.16 28.86 -39.36
CA GLU A 344 -53.61 28.80 -39.13
C GLU A 344 -54.30 30.18 -39.25
N GLU A 345 -55.61 30.19 -39.58
CA GLU A 345 -56.42 31.41 -39.77
C GLU A 345 -56.81 32.10 -38.45
N PHE A 346 -56.80 31.39 -37.32
CA PHE A 346 -57.03 31.94 -35.98
C PHE A 346 -55.82 31.64 -35.08
N VAL A 347 -55.19 32.71 -34.56
CA VAL A 347 -54.08 32.58 -33.60
C VAL A 347 -54.69 32.56 -32.21
N SER A 348 -54.78 31.39 -31.59
CA SER A 348 -55.08 31.28 -30.16
C SER A 348 -54.00 30.43 -29.49
N GLY A 349 -53.38 30.95 -28.43
CA GLY A 349 -52.37 30.24 -27.64
C GLY A 349 -52.84 28.91 -27.02
N SER A 350 -54.14 28.59 -27.09
CA SER A 350 -54.73 27.34 -26.64
C SER A 350 -54.46 26.12 -27.55
N ALA A 351 -53.87 26.31 -28.73
CA ALA A 351 -53.49 25.19 -29.62
C ALA A 351 -52.12 24.58 -29.26
N ILE A 352 -51.33 25.24 -28.41
CA ILE A 352 -50.05 24.72 -27.89
C ILE A 352 -50.37 24.03 -26.57
N GLU A 353 -50.07 22.73 -26.46
CA GLU A 353 -50.36 21.94 -25.25
C GLU A 353 -49.68 22.55 -24.00
N ILE A 354 -50.39 23.39 -23.25
CA ILE A 354 -49.91 24.07 -22.03
C ILE A 354 -49.35 23.06 -21.00
N GLN A 355 -49.84 21.82 -21.02
CA GLN A 355 -49.36 20.74 -20.17
C GLN A 355 -47.95 20.27 -20.54
N SER A 356 -47.58 20.31 -21.82
CA SER A 356 -46.21 20.01 -22.29
C SER A 356 -45.22 21.08 -21.82
N LEU A 357 -45.61 22.35 -21.82
CA LEU A 357 -44.80 23.47 -21.34
C LEU A 357 -44.48 23.37 -19.85
N LYS A 358 -45.48 23.02 -19.03
CA LYS A 358 -45.29 22.80 -17.59
C LYS A 358 -44.36 21.63 -17.29
N SER A 359 -44.46 20.54 -18.05
CA SER A 359 -43.56 19.39 -17.90
C SER A 359 -42.10 19.72 -18.26
N ILE A 360 -41.89 20.61 -19.25
CA ILE A 360 -40.55 21.12 -19.61
C ILE A 360 -39.98 21.96 -18.46
N GLU A 361 -40.77 22.86 -17.86
CA GLU A 361 -40.32 23.67 -16.72
C GLU A 361 -39.99 22.84 -15.47
N GLU A 362 -40.79 21.81 -15.17
CA GLU A 362 -40.53 20.87 -14.07
C GLU A 362 -39.23 20.11 -14.29
N THR A 363 -39.02 19.56 -15.49
CA THR A 363 -37.80 18.84 -15.85
C THR A 363 -36.54 19.70 -15.72
N PHE A 364 -36.59 20.98 -16.13
CA PHE A 364 -35.48 21.91 -15.93
C PHE A 364 -35.18 22.20 -14.46
N LYS A 365 -36.21 22.38 -13.63
CA LYS A 365 -36.05 22.63 -12.19
C LYS A 365 -35.46 21.42 -11.47
N GLU A 366 -35.87 20.21 -11.84
CA GLU A 366 -35.34 18.97 -11.27
C GLU A 366 -33.86 18.78 -11.62
N ASN A 367 -33.47 18.95 -12.89
CA ASN A 367 -32.08 18.79 -13.32
C ASN A 367 -31.15 19.85 -12.67
N LEU A 368 -31.57 21.12 -12.58
CA LEU A 368 -30.81 22.15 -11.86
C LEU A 368 -30.61 21.80 -10.38
N LYS A 369 -31.64 21.27 -9.73
CA LYS A 369 -31.57 20.84 -8.33
C LYS A 369 -30.57 19.68 -8.16
N GLU A 370 -30.52 18.73 -9.10
CA GLU A 370 -29.53 17.66 -9.10
C GLU A 370 -28.09 18.19 -9.25
N GLN A 371 -27.87 19.11 -10.20
CA GLN A 371 -26.56 19.76 -10.36
C GLN A 371 -26.12 20.50 -9.09
N GLN A 372 -27.03 21.25 -8.44
CA GLN A 372 -26.76 21.93 -7.17
C GLN A 372 -26.43 20.96 -6.02
N ASN A 373 -27.09 19.80 -5.97
CA ASN A 373 -26.78 18.75 -5.00
C ASN A 373 -25.37 18.18 -5.20
N LEU A 374 -24.95 17.94 -6.45
CA LEU A 374 -23.61 17.46 -6.79
C LEU A 374 -22.52 18.45 -6.36
N VAL A 375 -22.71 19.75 -6.63
CA VAL A 375 -21.74 20.79 -6.22
C VAL A 375 -21.64 20.92 -4.70
N THR A 376 -22.76 20.75 -4.00
CA THR A 376 -22.78 20.71 -2.53
C THR A 376 -22.03 19.48 -2.01
N ALA A 377 -22.17 18.32 -2.66
CA ALA A 377 -21.47 17.09 -2.31
C ALA A 377 -19.94 17.22 -2.52
N ILE A 378 -19.51 17.76 -3.66
CA ILE A 378 -18.10 18.04 -3.97
C ILE A 378 -17.49 18.96 -2.90
N SER A 379 -18.17 20.05 -2.56
CA SER A 379 -17.71 21.01 -1.55
C SER A 379 -17.54 20.35 -0.18
N LYS A 380 -18.51 19.53 0.22
CA LYS A 380 -18.47 18.80 1.51
C LYS A 380 -17.32 17.81 1.60
N ILE A 381 -16.99 17.14 0.50
CA ILE A 381 -15.88 16.18 0.41
C ILE A 381 -14.53 16.90 0.59
N PHE A 382 -14.37 18.09 0.02
CA PHE A 382 -13.17 18.89 0.26
C PHE A 382 -12.99 19.34 1.71
N GLU A 383 -14.08 19.72 2.39
CA GLU A 383 -14.04 20.19 3.78
C GLU A 383 -13.64 19.08 4.78
N THR A 384 -13.94 17.83 4.45
CA THR A 384 -13.81 16.70 5.38
C THR A 384 -12.55 15.89 5.13
N ASP A 385 -12.24 15.60 3.86
CA ASP A 385 -11.29 14.56 3.49
C ASP A 385 -10.04 15.09 2.77
N PHE A 386 -10.09 16.30 2.19
CA PHE A 386 -8.97 16.88 1.42
C PHE A 386 -8.17 17.92 2.20
N LEU A 387 -7.41 17.46 3.19
CA LEU A 387 -6.65 18.32 4.10
C LEU A 387 -5.16 17.97 4.07
N ALA A 388 -4.28 18.95 3.88
CA ALA A 388 -2.83 18.75 3.95
C ALA A 388 -2.39 18.36 5.38
N THR A 389 -3.09 18.81 6.42
CA THR A 389 -2.82 18.41 7.81
C THR A 389 -3.26 16.99 8.16
N SER A 390 -3.92 16.26 7.24
CA SER A 390 -4.17 14.83 7.38
C SER A 390 -2.87 14.02 7.45
N ILE A 391 -1.73 14.58 7.02
CA ILE A 391 -0.37 14.02 7.19
C ILE A 391 -0.05 13.67 8.65
N TYR A 392 -0.70 14.34 9.61
CA TYR A 392 -0.52 14.14 11.04
C TYR A 392 -1.44 13.06 11.64
N ARG A 393 -2.36 12.48 10.87
CA ARG A 393 -3.19 11.35 11.32
C ARG A 393 -2.38 10.06 11.25
N GLU A 394 -2.76 9.04 12.03
CA GLU A 394 -2.07 7.74 11.99
C GLU A 394 -2.29 7.00 10.66
N GLU A 395 -3.44 7.23 10.02
CA GLU A 395 -3.82 6.71 8.70
C GLU A 395 -2.89 7.20 7.58
N GLU A 396 -2.90 6.47 6.46
CA GLU A 396 -2.11 6.82 5.28
C GLU A 396 -2.64 8.13 4.67
N PHE A 397 -1.71 8.98 4.24
CA PHE A 397 -2.05 10.33 3.76
C PHE A 397 -2.82 10.27 2.44
N LEU A 398 -4.05 10.77 2.44
CA LEU A 398 -4.97 10.75 1.29
C LEU A 398 -5.06 9.37 0.63
N GLU A 399 -5.25 8.33 1.45
CA GLU A 399 -5.49 6.98 0.95
C GLU A 399 -6.79 6.94 0.16
N VAL A 400 -6.74 6.32 -1.02
CA VAL A 400 -7.93 6.04 -1.83
C VAL A 400 -8.30 4.59 -1.58
N SER A 401 -9.43 4.35 -0.91
CA SER A 401 -9.89 3.00 -0.62
C SER A 401 -10.31 2.29 -1.91
N LEU A 402 -9.93 1.01 -2.04
CA LEU A 402 -10.38 0.14 -3.14
C LEU A 402 -11.91 0.07 -3.27
N GLN A 403 -12.65 0.36 -2.19
CA GLN A 403 -14.12 0.39 -2.19
C GLN A 403 -14.69 1.59 -2.95
N ASN A 404 -14.03 2.76 -2.90
CA ASN A 404 -14.42 3.89 -3.74
C ASN A 404 -14.06 3.66 -5.21
N SER A 405 -12.97 2.92 -5.47
CA SER A 405 -12.56 2.46 -6.81
C SER A 405 -13.55 1.47 -7.43
N LEU A 406 -14.20 0.63 -6.60
CA LEU A 406 -15.15 -0.39 -7.05
C LEU A 406 -16.59 0.12 -7.22
N ASN A 407 -17.05 1.03 -6.34
CA ASN A 407 -18.42 1.54 -6.40
C ASN A 407 -18.67 2.52 -7.57
N GLN A 408 -17.61 3.11 -8.13
CA GLN A 408 -17.72 4.01 -9.30
C GLN A 408 -17.69 3.28 -10.65
N TYR A 409 -17.39 1.97 -10.67
CA TYR A 409 -17.45 1.13 -11.88
C TYR A 409 -18.80 0.41 -12.06
N THR A 410 -19.73 0.59 -11.13
CA THR A 410 -21.01 -0.16 -11.10
C THR A 410 -22.27 0.70 -11.27
N SER A 411 -22.15 2.02 -11.49
CA SER A 411 -23.30 2.85 -11.90
C SER A 411 -23.44 2.83 -13.41
N GLU A 412 -24.60 2.39 -13.89
CA GLU A 412 -25.02 2.40 -15.29
C GLU A 412 -25.05 3.83 -15.86
N THR A 413 -23.92 4.32 -16.38
CA THR A 413 -23.92 5.46 -17.32
C THR A 413 -23.10 5.11 -18.57
N ASN A 414 -23.79 5.17 -19.70
CA ASN A 414 -23.40 4.71 -21.03
C ASN A 414 -22.12 5.36 -21.59
N ASP A 415 -21.31 4.56 -22.29
CA ASP A 415 -20.60 4.78 -23.58
C ASP A 415 -19.78 6.08 -23.84
N ARG A 416 -19.76 7.05 -22.93
CA ARG A 416 -19.07 8.35 -23.10
C ARG A 416 -17.77 8.46 -22.30
N PHE A 417 -17.64 7.68 -21.23
CA PHE A 417 -16.43 7.60 -20.39
C PHE A 417 -15.24 6.93 -21.11
N THR A 418 -15.51 6.05 -22.07
CA THR A 418 -14.50 5.30 -22.86
C THR A 418 -13.74 6.20 -23.84
N ASN A 419 -14.39 7.22 -24.39
CA ASN A 419 -13.78 8.21 -25.28
C ASN A 419 -12.83 9.19 -24.55
N TRP A 420 -12.99 9.34 -23.23
CA TRP A 420 -12.16 10.22 -22.41
C TRP A 420 -10.80 9.58 -22.05
N ILE A 421 -10.79 8.30 -21.69
CA ILE A 421 -9.55 7.53 -21.40
C ILE A 421 -8.64 7.49 -22.64
N GLY A 422 -9.23 7.37 -23.84
CA GLY A 422 -8.49 7.43 -25.10
C GLY A 422 -7.79 8.77 -25.37
N LYS A 423 -8.38 9.90 -24.93
CA LYS A 423 -7.84 11.25 -25.16
C LYS A 423 -6.83 11.71 -24.09
N ILE A 424 -6.88 11.14 -22.88
CA ILE A 424 -5.89 11.40 -21.81
C ILE A 424 -4.53 10.76 -22.10
N SER A 425 -4.49 9.69 -22.90
CA SER A 425 -3.25 9.01 -23.30
C SER A 425 -2.24 9.95 -24.00
N GLY A 426 -2.72 11.02 -24.63
CA GLY A 426 -1.89 12.05 -25.28
C GLY A 426 -1.22 13.05 -24.34
N PHE A 427 -1.62 13.12 -23.06
CA PHE A 427 -1.10 14.10 -22.10
C PHE A 427 -0.08 13.53 -21.09
N PHE A 428 0.05 12.20 -21.03
CA PHE A 428 1.14 11.52 -20.30
C PHE A 428 2.42 11.35 -21.14
N GLY A 429 2.44 11.87 -22.37
CA GLY A 429 3.46 11.63 -23.38
C GLY A 429 4.71 12.51 -23.33
N ASN A 430 5.21 12.90 -22.14
CA ASN A 430 6.48 13.65 -22.03
C ASN A 430 7.32 13.25 -20.81
N VAL A 431 7.47 11.94 -20.57
CA VAL A 431 8.65 11.42 -19.86
C VAL A 431 9.03 10.09 -20.51
N ASN A 432 10.29 9.97 -20.90
CA ASN A 432 10.97 8.80 -21.48
C ASN A 432 10.83 8.58 -22.99
N MET A 433 11.62 9.36 -23.75
CA MET A 433 12.32 8.81 -24.92
C MET A 433 13.66 9.53 -25.15
N ALA A 434 14.69 8.98 -24.53
CA ALA A 434 16.07 8.92 -25.01
C ALA A 434 16.79 8.01 -24.00
N TYR A 435 16.78 6.69 -24.17
CA TYR A 435 17.74 6.02 -25.04
C TYR A 435 19.05 6.80 -25.18
N ASP A 436 19.79 6.87 -24.08
CA ASP A 436 21.24 7.03 -24.14
C ASP A 436 21.91 6.34 -22.94
N LYS A 437 22.02 5.02 -23.08
CA LYS A 437 23.29 4.26 -23.05
C LYS A 437 23.09 2.87 -22.46
N VAL A 438 22.80 1.95 -23.38
CA VAL A 438 23.43 0.63 -23.37
C VAL A 438 24.93 0.81 -23.13
N VAL A 439 25.48 -0.08 -22.31
CA VAL A 439 26.87 -0.24 -21.86
C VAL A 439 27.12 0.21 -20.41
N SER A 440 27.44 -0.81 -19.60
CA SER A 440 27.69 -0.84 -18.15
C SER A 440 26.45 -0.77 -17.25
N VAL A 441 25.68 -1.86 -17.22
CA VAL A 441 24.59 -2.04 -16.25
C VAL A 441 25.16 -2.00 -14.84
N LYS A 442 24.80 -0.98 -14.05
CA LYS A 442 25.15 -0.91 -12.63
C LYS A 442 24.12 -1.73 -11.83
N PRO A 443 24.47 -2.28 -10.66
CA PRO A 443 23.55 -3.07 -9.83
C PRO A 443 22.25 -2.34 -9.45
N LYS A 444 22.24 -1.01 -9.48
CA LYS A 444 21.07 -0.17 -9.18
C LYS A 444 20.01 -0.22 -10.29
N ASP A 445 20.42 -0.41 -11.54
CA ASP A 445 19.51 -0.46 -12.70
C ASP A 445 18.79 -1.83 -12.77
N LEU A 446 19.44 -2.91 -12.34
CA LEU A 446 18.84 -4.25 -12.28
C LEU A 446 17.68 -4.35 -11.28
N LEU A 447 17.80 -3.64 -10.15
CA LEU A 447 16.74 -3.57 -9.13
C LEU A 447 15.50 -2.83 -9.64
N GLU A 448 15.70 -1.75 -10.39
CA GLU A 448 14.62 -0.97 -11.00
C GLU A 448 13.89 -1.81 -12.05
N ILE A 449 14.63 -2.44 -12.99
CA ILE A 449 14.08 -3.36 -14.00
C ILE A 449 13.28 -4.49 -13.34
N SER A 450 13.78 -5.06 -12.24
CA SER A 450 13.09 -6.13 -11.50
C SER A 450 11.80 -5.66 -10.84
N THR A 451 11.82 -4.44 -10.28
CA THR A 451 10.66 -3.85 -9.62
C THR A 451 9.59 -3.49 -10.64
N ASP A 452 9.97 -2.94 -11.79
CA ASP A 452 9.05 -2.63 -12.90
C ASP A 452 8.46 -3.92 -13.49
N CYS A 453 9.28 -4.96 -13.64
CA CYS A 453 8.82 -6.28 -14.06
C CYS A 453 7.78 -6.86 -13.10
N ILE A 454 8.03 -6.80 -11.78
CA ILE A 454 7.06 -7.26 -10.78
C ILE A 454 5.80 -6.39 -10.82
N ALA A 455 5.92 -5.07 -10.87
CA ALA A 455 4.80 -4.14 -10.91
C ALA A 455 3.90 -4.39 -12.15
N HIS A 456 4.49 -4.61 -13.32
CA HIS A 456 3.77 -4.92 -14.55
C HIS A 456 3.01 -6.27 -14.49
N ARG A 457 3.60 -7.27 -13.83
CA ARG A 457 3.01 -8.62 -13.70
C ARG A 457 2.01 -8.74 -12.55
N MET A 458 2.09 -7.84 -11.58
CA MET A 458 1.10 -7.75 -10.51
C MET A 458 -0.26 -7.32 -11.09
N PHE A 459 -1.32 -7.75 -10.42
CA PHE A 459 -2.71 -7.67 -10.89
C PHE A 459 -3.07 -6.31 -11.53
N LYS A 460 -3.53 -6.36 -12.78
CA LYS A 460 -4.06 -5.20 -13.51
C LYS A 460 -5.57 -5.16 -13.30
N GLU A 461 -6.08 -4.16 -12.58
CA GLU A 461 -7.52 -4.07 -12.26
C GLU A 461 -8.40 -4.07 -13.51
N GLU A 462 -7.93 -3.48 -14.61
CA GLU A 462 -8.58 -3.46 -15.91
C GLU A 462 -8.83 -4.86 -16.50
N ASN A 463 -7.99 -5.85 -16.17
CA ASN A 463 -8.08 -7.21 -16.69
C ASN A 463 -8.74 -8.21 -15.73
N ALA A 464 -9.19 -7.74 -14.56
CA ALA A 464 -9.60 -8.58 -13.43
C ALA A 464 -10.49 -9.77 -13.83
N GLN A 465 -11.54 -9.51 -14.62
CA GLN A 465 -12.51 -10.54 -15.02
C GLN A 465 -11.91 -11.61 -15.95
N TYR A 466 -11.02 -11.22 -16.87
CA TYR A 466 -10.38 -12.14 -17.80
C TYR A 466 -9.27 -12.94 -17.10
N ASP A 467 -8.43 -12.26 -16.32
CA ASP A 467 -7.33 -12.88 -15.59
C ASP A 467 -7.85 -13.91 -14.56
N MET A 468 -9.02 -13.69 -13.97
CA MET A 468 -9.68 -14.66 -13.08
C MET A 468 -9.98 -16.02 -13.72
N LEU A 469 -10.10 -16.11 -15.05
CA LEU A 469 -10.26 -17.40 -15.74
C LEU A 469 -8.98 -18.25 -15.69
N PHE A 470 -7.83 -17.60 -15.54
CA PHE A 470 -6.50 -18.22 -15.56
C PHE A 470 -5.87 -18.32 -14.17
N LEU A 471 -6.20 -17.40 -13.27
CA LEU A 471 -5.67 -17.35 -11.91
C LEU A 471 -6.57 -18.11 -10.92
N ASN A 472 -5.97 -18.84 -9.98
CA ASN A 472 -6.69 -19.67 -8.99
C ASN A 472 -7.43 -18.88 -7.88
N LYS A 473 -7.51 -17.54 -7.97
CA LYS A 473 -8.27 -16.73 -7.00
C LYS A 473 -9.75 -16.74 -7.43
N ASN A 474 -10.59 -17.47 -6.71
CA ASN A 474 -12.02 -17.71 -6.99
C ASN A 474 -12.26 -18.65 -8.19
N PHE A 475 -11.67 -19.85 -8.15
CA PHE A 475 -11.80 -20.88 -9.17
C PHE A 475 -13.27 -21.11 -9.61
N LEU A 476 -13.58 -20.80 -10.87
CA LEU A 476 -14.90 -20.91 -11.52
C LEU A 476 -15.29 -22.38 -11.83
N GLY A 477 -15.20 -23.28 -10.85
CA GLY A 477 -15.78 -24.63 -10.95
C GLY A 477 -15.03 -25.67 -11.79
N ASP A 478 -15.37 -26.95 -11.58
CA ASP A 478 -14.67 -28.14 -12.11
C ASP A 478 -14.64 -28.20 -13.67
N HIS A 479 -15.40 -27.36 -14.37
CA HIS A 479 -15.50 -27.30 -15.83
C HIS A 479 -14.24 -26.77 -16.53
N PHE A 480 -13.36 -26.04 -15.83
CA PHE A 480 -12.11 -25.50 -16.40
C PHE A 480 -10.87 -26.35 -16.10
N LEU A 481 -11.06 -27.56 -15.57
CA LEU A 481 -9.99 -28.50 -15.26
C LEU A 481 -9.56 -29.28 -16.49
N THR A 482 -8.31 -29.09 -16.90
CA THR A 482 -7.70 -29.94 -17.93
C THR A 482 -7.28 -31.27 -17.33
N SER A 483 -7.55 -32.37 -18.03
CA SER A 483 -7.17 -33.71 -17.58
C SER A 483 -5.70 -34.01 -17.76
N ARG A 484 -5.12 -34.67 -16.76
CA ARG A 484 -3.76 -35.22 -16.75
C ARG A 484 -3.85 -36.71 -17.02
N ILE A 485 -4.12 -37.08 -18.28
CA ILE A 485 -4.65 -38.41 -18.61
C ILE A 485 -3.74 -39.52 -18.08
N ASN A 486 -2.43 -39.42 -18.31
CA ASN A 486 -1.47 -40.43 -17.88
C ASN A 486 -1.42 -40.56 -16.35
N GLU A 487 -1.38 -39.43 -15.63
CA GLU A 487 -1.31 -39.41 -14.17
C GLU A 487 -2.64 -39.81 -13.52
N GLU A 488 -3.77 -39.46 -14.13
CA GLU A 488 -5.11 -39.88 -13.72
C GLU A 488 -5.25 -41.42 -13.86
N GLU A 489 -4.80 -42.02 -14.96
CA GLU A 489 -4.78 -43.47 -15.15
C GLU A 489 -3.92 -44.20 -14.10
N VAL A 490 -2.75 -43.63 -13.76
CA VAL A 490 -1.89 -44.17 -12.69
C VAL A 490 -2.61 -44.15 -11.35
N PHE A 491 -3.33 -43.07 -11.03
CA PHE A 491 -4.10 -42.97 -9.78
C PHE A 491 -5.30 -43.93 -9.75
N GLU A 492 -6.02 -44.07 -10.87
CA GLU A 492 -7.12 -45.04 -11.01
C GLU A 492 -6.63 -46.47 -10.77
N LYS A 493 -5.49 -46.85 -11.35
CA LYS A 493 -4.86 -48.16 -11.10
C LYS A 493 -4.48 -48.36 -9.64
N VAL A 494 -4.04 -47.30 -8.94
CA VAL A 494 -3.76 -47.37 -7.50
C VAL A 494 -5.03 -47.64 -6.71
N LEU A 495 -6.11 -46.91 -7.01
CA LEU A 495 -7.41 -47.10 -6.36
C LEU A 495 -7.91 -48.53 -6.55
N GLU A 496 -7.86 -49.06 -7.78
CA GLU A 496 -8.29 -50.45 -8.06
C GLU A 496 -7.48 -51.49 -7.30
N GLN A 497 -6.16 -51.29 -7.18
CA GLN A 497 -5.29 -52.19 -6.43
C GLN A 497 -5.54 -52.07 -4.92
N TRP A 498 -5.72 -50.86 -4.42
CA TRP A 498 -6.03 -50.63 -3.01
C TRP A 498 -7.38 -51.24 -2.62
N ASP A 499 -8.41 -51.13 -3.48
CA ASP A 499 -9.71 -51.78 -3.28
C ASP A 499 -9.61 -53.30 -3.20
N LYS A 500 -8.62 -53.90 -3.87
CA LYS A 500 -8.28 -55.33 -3.77
C LYS A 500 -7.48 -55.70 -2.51
N GLY A 501 -7.20 -54.73 -1.62
CA GLY A 501 -6.46 -54.92 -0.38
C GLY A 501 -4.95 -54.85 -0.53
N PHE A 502 -4.42 -54.39 -1.67
CA PHE A 502 -2.98 -54.15 -1.79
C PHE A 502 -2.59 -52.90 -1.01
N HIS A 503 -1.43 -52.96 -0.37
CA HIS A 503 -0.82 -51.84 0.32
C HIS A 503 -0.50 -50.70 -0.66
N LYS A 504 -1.17 -49.55 -0.50
CA LYS A 504 -1.06 -48.42 -1.43
C LYS A 504 -0.99 -47.07 -0.75
N SER A 505 0.09 -46.36 -1.06
CA SER A 505 0.36 -44.97 -0.71
C SER A 505 0.87 -44.22 -1.93
N VAL A 506 0.45 -42.96 -2.08
CA VAL A 506 0.74 -42.11 -3.24
C VAL A 506 1.52 -40.89 -2.79
N LEU A 507 2.68 -40.67 -3.41
CA LEU A 507 3.40 -39.42 -3.33
C LEU A 507 3.17 -38.62 -4.60
N VAL A 508 2.63 -37.41 -4.45
CA VAL A 508 2.42 -36.45 -5.53
C VAL A 508 3.50 -35.38 -5.44
N VAL A 509 4.28 -35.21 -6.51
CA VAL A 509 5.42 -34.29 -6.54
C VAL A 509 5.20 -33.22 -7.60
N GLY A 510 5.64 -32.00 -7.33
CA GLY A 510 5.58 -30.90 -8.28
C GLY A 510 5.82 -29.57 -7.59
N ASP A 511 6.38 -28.59 -8.29
CA ASP A 511 6.65 -27.28 -7.69
C ASP A 511 5.37 -26.44 -7.55
N ASN A 512 5.48 -25.20 -7.08
CA ASN A 512 4.32 -24.30 -7.06
C ASN A 512 3.77 -24.12 -8.49
N HIS A 513 2.46 -23.90 -8.61
CA HIS A 513 1.75 -23.77 -9.90
C HIS A 513 1.77 -24.99 -10.84
N SER A 514 2.31 -26.15 -10.43
CA SER A 514 2.22 -27.41 -11.19
C SER A 514 0.80 -28.00 -11.28
N GLY A 515 -0.10 -27.59 -10.38
CA GLY A 515 -1.47 -28.09 -10.31
C GLY A 515 -1.67 -29.30 -9.39
N LYS A 516 -0.75 -29.59 -8.45
CA LYS A 516 -0.86 -30.71 -7.48
C LYS A 516 -2.20 -30.74 -6.74
N SER A 517 -2.54 -29.68 -6.01
CA SER A 517 -3.77 -29.61 -5.21
C SER A 517 -5.01 -29.77 -6.09
N THR A 518 -4.99 -29.16 -7.28
CA THR A 518 -6.05 -29.29 -8.28
C THR A 518 -6.19 -30.73 -8.79
N PHE A 519 -5.09 -31.41 -9.08
CA PHE A 519 -5.07 -32.81 -9.50
C PHE A 519 -5.62 -33.72 -8.39
N ILE A 520 -5.10 -33.61 -7.16
CA ILE A 520 -5.51 -34.41 -6.01
C ILE A 520 -7.03 -34.26 -5.78
N ASN A 521 -7.52 -33.02 -5.73
CA ASN A 521 -8.95 -32.75 -5.54
C ASN A 521 -9.79 -33.36 -6.66
N LYS A 522 -9.33 -33.31 -7.92
CA LYS A 522 -10.05 -33.87 -9.06
C LYS A 522 -10.14 -35.40 -9.00
N VAL A 523 -9.01 -36.09 -8.81
CA VAL A 523 -8.97 -37.57 -8.81
C VAL A 523 -9.70 -38.15 -7.61
N VAL A 524 -9.62 -37.48 -6.46
CA VAL A 524 -10.32 -37.90 -5.25
C VAL A 524 -11.83 -37.61 -5.34
N LYS A 525 -12.26 -36.47 -5.90
CA LYS A 525 -13.68 -36.21 -6.18
C LYS A 525 -14.29 -37.27 -7.10
N LYS A 526 -13.56 -37.74 -8.11
CA LYS A 526 -14.02 -38.85 -8.98
C LYS A 526 -14.24 -40.16 -8.21
N SER A 527 -13.54 -40.37 -7.10
CA SER A 527 -13.59 -41.58 -6.27
C SER A 527 -14.79 -41.64 -5.28
N LEU A 528 -15.95 -41.05 -5.65
CA LEU A 528 -17.18 -40.75 -4.87
C LEU A 528 -17.71 -41.81 -3.85
N LYS A 529 -17.15 -43.01 -3.80
CA LYS A 529 -17.58 -44.12 -2.94
C LYS A 529 -16.85 -44.21 -1.60
N LYS A 530 -15.82 -43.38 -1.36
CA LYS A 530 -14.96 -43.48 -0.17
C LYS A 530 -14.98 -42.19 0.65
N GLU A 531 -14.83 -42.32 1.96
CA GLU A 531 -14.67 -41.16 2.86
C GLU A 531 -13.29 -40.52 2.63
N VAL A 532 -13.25 -39.20 2.43
CA VAL A 532 -12.02 -38.44 2.17
C VAL A 532 -11.75 -37.53 3.35
N ILE A 533 -10.53 -37.57 3.87
CA ILE A 533 -10.09 -36.76 5.00
C ILE A 533 -8.89 -35.93 4.54
N ALA A 534 -9.12 -34.64 4.26
CA ALA A 534 -8.04 -33.70 4.05
C ALA A 534 -7.53 -33.20 5.42
N LEU A 535 -6.24 -33.42 5.69
CA LEU A 535 -5.60 -32.87 6.87
C LEU A 535 -5.14 -31.44 6.58
N ASP A 536 -5.73 -30.48 7.30
CA ASP A 536 -5.29 -29.08 7.30
C ASP A 536 -4.71 -28.72 8.67
N ILE A 537 -3.74 -27.81 8.70
CA ILE A 537 -3.10 -27.33 9.93
C ILE A 537 -4.08 -26.45 10.73
N ASP A 538 -4.11 -26.61 12.06
CA ASP A 538 -4.93 -25.83 12.98
C ASP A 538 -6.43 -25.83 12.62
N SER A 539 -6.95 -27.00 12.22
CA SER A 539 -8.33 -27.20 11.76
C SER A 539 -9.08 -28.20 12.63
N THR A 540 -10.41 -28.16 12.61
CA THR A 540 -11.26 -29.17 13.26
C THR A 540 -11.75 -30.15 12.21
N ILE A 541 -11.32 -31.40 12.33
CA ILE A 541 -11.71 -32.47 11.43
C ILE A 541 -12.83 -33.27 12.07
N THR A 542 -13.89 -33.52 11.30
CA THR A 542 -14.98 -34.41 11.70
C THR A 542 -14.83 -35.72 10.95
N PHE A 543 -14.65 -36.82 11.69
CA PHE A 543 -14.53 -38.16 11.11
C PHE A 543 -15.39 -39.14 11.92
N GLN A 544 -16.29 -39.85 11.23
CA GLN A 544 -17.26 -40.78 11.83
C GLN A 544 -18.04 -40.19 13.03
N GLY A 545 -18.48 -38.92 12.89
CA GLY A 545 -19.24 -38.21 13.92
C GLY A 545 -18.41 -37.71 15.12
N ARG A 546 -17.09 -37.96 15.15
CA ARG A 546 -16.17 -37.46 16.16
C ARG A 546 -15.38 -36.29 15.61
N LYS A 547 -15.19 -35.26 16.43
CA LYS A 547 -14.37 -34.09 16.10
C LYS A 547 -13.03 -34.17 16.82
N PHE A 548 -11.95 -33.94 16.10
CA PHE A 548 -10.63 -33.73 16.68
C PHE A 548 -9.96 -32.52 16.02
N ASN A 549 -9.07 -31.87 16.77
CA ASN A 549 -8.34 -30.71 16.27
C ASN A 549 -6.95 -31.15 15.81
N THR A 550 -6.56 -30.73 14.62
CA THR A 550 -5.19 -30.83 14.16
C THR A 550 -4.38 -29.65 14.69
N THR A 551 -3.09 -29.91 14.91
CA THR A 551 -2.08 -28.87 15.14
C THR A 551 -1.00 -29.07 14.07
N LYS A 552 0.27 -28.72 14.34
CA LYS A 552 1.39 -29.08 13.46
C LYS A 552 2.05 -30.42 13.79
N ASN A 553 1.47 -31.21 14.68
CA ASN A 553 1.93 -32.56 15.00
C ASN A 553 1.15 -33.62 14.18
N LEU A 554 1.73 -34.07 13.07
CA LEU A 554 1.10 -35.06 12.18
C LEU A 554 0.89 -36.41 12.86
N LYS A 555 1.79 -36.80 13.76
CA LYS A 555 1.70 -38.09 14.45
C LYS A 555 0.40 -38.20 15.24
N VAL A 556 0.00 -37.14 15.95
CA VAL A 556 -1.24 -37.11 16.73
C VAL A 556 -2.46 -37.16 15.82
N ALA A 557 -2.47 -36.35 14.74
CA ALA A 557 -3.59 -36.34 13.79
C ALA A 557 -3.83 -37.72 13.14
N LEU A 558 -2.76 -38.38 12.70
CA LEU A 558 -2.82 -39.72 12.11
C LEU A 558 -3.28 -40.78 13.13
N GLN A 559 -2.85 -40.65 14.40
CA GLN A 559 -3.29 -41.54 15.48
C GLN A 559 -4.78 -41.39 15.81
N GLU A 560 -5.32 -40.17 15.79
CA GLU A 560 -6.75 -39.91 16.01
C GLU A 560 -7.60 -40.53 14.89
N ILE A 561 -7.17 -40.42 13.62
CA ILE A 561 -7.85 -41.08 12.50
C ILE A 561 -7.82 -42.59 12.67
N LYS A 562 -6.66 -43.17 13.00
CA LYS A 562 -6.53 -44.61 13.26
C LYS A 562 -7.46 -45.07 14.39
N LYS A 563 -7.58 -44.29 15.47
CA LYS A 563 -8.42 -44.59 16.64
C LYS A 563 -9.91 -44.53 16.34
N TYR A 564 -10.34 -43.62 15.47
CA TYR A 564 -11.76 -43.40 15.16
C TYR A 564 -12.27 -44.18 13.98
N ARG A 565 -11.39 -44.81 13.20
CA ARG A 565 -11.75 -45.65 12.07
C ARG A 565 -12.42 -46.94 12.55
N TYR A 566 -13.74 -46.99 12.50
CA TYR A 566 -14.53 -48.23 12.59
C TYR A 566 -14.99 -48.65 11.19
N ASN A 567 -14.46 -49.77 10.68
CA ASN A 567 -14.84 -50.41 9.41
C ASN A 567 -14.88 -49.52 8.15
N SER A 568 -14.34 -48.30 8.17
CA SER A 568 -14.19 -47.48 6.96
C SER A 568 -12.83 -47.68 6.33
N LYS A 569 -12.74 -47.46 5.01
CA LYS A 569 -11.46 -47.36 4.28
C LYS A 569 -11.34 -45.94 3.73
N PRO A 570 -10.83 -44.98 4.52
CA PRO A 570 -10.76 -43.59 4.09
C PRO A 570 -9.54 -43.33 3.20
N ILE A 571 -9.62 -42.26 2.41
CA ILE A 571 -8.48 -41.65 1.72
C ILE A 571 -8.02 -40.46 2.58
N ILE A 572 -6.77 -40.47 3.03
CA ILE A 572 -6.17 -39.36 3.76
C ILE A 572 -5.32 -38.53 2.81
N ILE A 573 -5.56 -37.22 2.78
CA ILE A 573 -4.80 -36.27 1.99
C ILE A 573 -3.95 -35.40 2.93
N ILE A 574 -2.66 -35.34 2.67
CA ILE A 574 -1.72 -34.40 3.29
C ILE A 574 -1.13 -33.57 2.15
N ASP A 575 -1.72 -32.41 1.89
CA ASP A 575 -1.23 -31.50 0.85
C ASP A 575 -0.10 -30.62 1.43
N ASP A 576 0.96 -30.42 0.64
CA ASP A 576 2.14 -29.63 0.97
C ASP A 576 2.75 -30.00 2.34
N LEU A 577 3.27 -31.22 2.44
CA LEU A 577 3.83 -31.77 3.68
C LEU A 577 4.87 -30.84 4.33
N GLU A 578 5.65 -30.09 3.55
CA GLU A 578 6.60 -29.07 4.04
C GLU A 578 6.00 -27.99 4.98
N LEU A 579 4.67 -27.79 4.99
CA LEU A 579 4.00 -26.84 5.89
C LEU A 579 3.85 -27.36 7.33
N TRP A 580 3.96 -28.67 7.55
CA TRP A 580 3.79 -29.33 8.84
C TRP A 580 5.05 -29.22 9.70
N VAL A 581 5.41 -28.01 10.09
CA VAL A 581 6.57 -27.70 10.94
C VAL A 581 6.31 -26.53 11.88
N ASP A 582 6.69 -26.68 13.16
CA ASP A 582 6.74 -25.59 14.14
C ASP A 582 7.99 -25.69 15.03
N LYS A 583 8.04 -24.84 16.06
CA LYS A 583 9.15 -24.84 17.05
C LYS A 583 9.11 -26.04 18.01
N SER A 584 7.94 -26.63 18.20
CA SER A 584 7.69 -27.68 19.18
C SER A 584 7.86 -29.09 18.60
N HIS A 585 7.75 -29.22 17.27
CA HIS A 585 7.72 -30.46 16.51
C HIS A 585 8.65 -30.33 15.31
N ALA A 586 9.74 -31.09 15.33
CA ALA A 586 10.69 -31.10 14.23
C ALA A 586 10.03 -31.67 12.96
N PHE A 587 10.30 -31.05 11.81
CA PHE A 587 9.80 -31.51 10.53
C PHE A 587 10.15 -32.98 10.25
N LEU A 588 11.36 -33.42 10.62
CA LEU A 588 11.80 -34.80 10.47
C LEU A 588 10.95 -35.81 11.24
N ASP A 589 10.44 -35.44 12.42
CA ASP A 589 9.59 -36.32 13.23
C ASP A 589 8.22 -36.51 12.57
N ASN A 590 7.67 -35.45 11.99
CA ASN A 590 6.47 -35.50 11.18
C ASN A 590 6.67 -36.37 9.92
N ILE A 591 7.79 -36.24 9.20
CA ILE A 591 8.11 -37.12 8.06
C ILE A 591 8.15 -38.58 8.51
N ARG A 592 8.87 -38.91 9.58
CA ARG A 592 8.97 -40.28 10.09
C ARG A 592 7.61 -40.84 10.51
N ALA A 593 6.75 -40.02 11.09
CA ALA A 593 5.39 -40.42 11.45
C ALA A 593 4.56 -40.77 10.21
N VAL A 594 4.64 -39.96 9.14
CA VAL A 594 3.97 -40.21 7.86
C VAL A 594 4.48 -41.50 7.22
N LEU A 595 5.80 -41.70 7.13
CA LEU A 595 6.37 -42.91 6.53
C LEU A 595 5.97 -44.17 7.30
N LYS A 596 6.06 -44.13 8.64
CA LYS A 596 5.64 -45.25 9.48
C LYS A 596 4.15 -45.57 9.33
N PHE A 597 3.31 -44.53 9.20
CA PHE A 597 1.88 -44.71 8.99
C PHE A 597 1.57 -45.27 7.61
N ALA A 598 2.28 -44.80 6.57
CA ALA A 598 2.19 -45.37 5.24
C ALA A 598 2.51 -46.86 5.29
N GLU A 599 3.63 -47.25 5.91
CA GLU A 599 4.05 -48.66 6.02
C GLU A 599 3.09 -49.54 6.84
N SER A 600 2.39 -49.00 7.85
CA SER A 600 1.57 -49.81 8.76
C SER A 600 0.08 -49.85 8.46
N GLU A 601 -0.47 -48.88 7.74
CA GLU A 601 -1.94 -48.77 7.55
C GLU A 601 -2.39 -48.68 6.08
N ALA A 602 -1.47 -48.67 5.10
CA ALA A 602 -1.83 -48.33 3.72
C ALA A 602 -2.53 -49.45 2.90
N ASP A 603 -2.75 -50.62 3.49
CA ASP A 603 -3.67 -51.66 3.01
C ASP A 603 -5.16 -51.30 3.20
N ASP A 604 -5.39 -50.31 4.06
CA ASP A 604 -6.67 -50.12 4.72
C ASP A 604 -7.06 -48.62 4.75
N ILE A 605 -6.07 -47.75 4.62
CA ILE A 605 -6.19 -46.31 4.45
C ILE A 605 -5.33 -45.88 3.25
N LEU A 606 -5.92 -45.29 2.20
CA LEU A 606 -5.12 -44.77 1.09
C LEU A 606 -4.52 -43.42 1.50
N LEU A 607 -3.20 -43.40 1.68
CA LEU A 607 -2.49 -42.17 2.02
C LEU A 607 -2.00 -41.47 0.75
N VAL A 608 -2.43 -40.22 0.54
CA VAL A 608 -2.00 -39.34 -0.55
C VAL A 608 -1.26 -38.16 0.05
N VAL A 609 0.03 -38.03 -0.26
CA VAL A 609 0.92 -36.98 0.27
C VAL A 609 1.45 -36.16 -0.87
N SER A 610 1.46 -34.83 -0.73
CA SER A 610 2.06 -33.94 -1.73
C SER A 610 3.29 -33.19 -1.18
N VAL A 611 4.29 -32.99 -2.04
CA VAL A 611 5.52 -32.21 -1.75
C VAL A 611 6.00 -31.45 -2.99
N SER A 612 6.78 -30.38 -2.79
CA SER A 612 7.60 -29.79 -3.86
C SER A 612 8.71 -30.72 -4.35
N LYS A 613 9.17 -30.52 -5.60
CA LYS A 613 10.26 -31.34 -6.18
C LYS A 613 11.55 -31.16 -5.39
N LEU A 614 11.81 -29.92 -5.00
CA LEU A 614 12.95 -29.54 -4.18
C LEU A 614 12.90 -30.18 -2.79
N MET A 615 11.73 -30.24 -2.14
CA MET A 615 11.57 -30.95 -0.87
C MET A 615 11.73 -32.47 -1.06
N GLN A 616 11.19 -33.06 -2.13
CA GLN A 616 11.39 -34.47 -2.44
C GLN A 616 12.89 -34.83 -2.53
N GLN A 617 13.65 -34.07 -3.32
CA GLN A 617 15.11 -34.25 -3.44
C GLN A 617 15.81 -34.10 -2.09
N HIS A 618 15.42 -33.09 -1.31
CA HIS A 618 15.96 -32.83 0.02
C HIS A 618 15.74 -33.98 1.00
N LEU A 619 14.54 -34.56 0.98
CA LEU A 619 14.17 -35.71 1.81
C LEU A 619 14.85 -36.99 1.34
N ASN A 620 14.90 -37.24 0.02
CA ASN A 620 15.58 -38.40 -0.56
C ASN A 620 17.08 -38.45 -0.23
N HIS A 621 17.72 -37.28 -0.04
CA HIS A 621 19.13 -37.24 0.35
C HIS A 621 19.36 -37.70 1.81
N ARG A 622 18.32 -37.69 2.65
CA ARG A 622 18.44 -38.00 4.09
C ARG A 622 17.71 -39.26 4.52
N LEU A 623 16.69 -39.64 3.76
CA LEU A 623 15.78 -40.74 4.02
C LEU A 623 15.47 -41.41 2.69
N SER A 624 15.04 -42.68 2.72
CA SER A 624 14.47 -43.33 1.54
C SER A 624 13.02 -42.86 1.27
N PHE A 625 12.79 -41.54 1.33
CA PHE A 625 11.47 -40.93 1.41
C PHE A 625 10.56 -41.34 0.26
N THR A 626 10.99 -41.17 -1.00
CA THR A 626 10.18 -41.54 -2.17
C THR A 626 9.91 -43.05 -2.21
N ASN A 627 10.88 -43.87 -1.79
CA ASN A 627 10.76 -45.34 -1.85
C ASN A 627 9.80 -45.92 -0.79
N SER A 628 9.46 -45.15 0.26
CA SER A 628 8.43 -45.55 1.23
C SER A 628 7.00 -45.42 0.68
N PHE A 629 6.82 -44.79 -0.48
CA PHE A 629 5.52 -44.70 -1.14
C PHE A 629 5.39 -45.76 -2.24
N SER A 630 4.23 -46.37 -2.35
CA SER A 630 3.99 -47.41 -3.37
C SER A 630 3.92 -46.87 -4.79
N THR A 631 3.52 -45.60 -4.94
CA THR A 631 3.34 -44.92 -6.23
C THR A 631 3.83 -43.49 -6.13
N LEU A 632 4.59 -43.06 -7.14
CA LEU A 632 4.99 -41.68 -7.35
C LEU A 632 4.24 -41.12 -8.56
N ILE A 633 3.61 -39.96 -8.40
CA ILE A 633 3.00 -39.18 -9.48
C ILE A 633 3.74 -37.84 -9.53
N ASP A 634 4.44 -37.56 -10.62
CA ASP A 634 5.19 -36.30 -10.81
C ASP A 634 4.41 -35.37 -11.74
N LEU A 635 3.99 -34.22 -11.22
CA LEU A 635 3.24 -33.18 -11.91
C LEU A 635 4.11 -31.95 -12.23
N SER A 636 5.43 -32.03 -12.05
CA SER A 636 6.35 -30.89 -12.25
C SER A 636 6.27 -30.32 -13.68
N SER A 637 5.95 -31.14 -14.68
CA SER A 637 5.84 -30.73 -16.08
C SER A 637 4.57 -31.27 -16.72
N SER A 638 4.08 -30.55 -17.73
CA SER A 638 2.90 -30.87 -18.52
C SER A 638 3.27 -31.18 -19.95
N THR A 639 2.38 -31.83 -20.70
CA THR A 639 2.51 -31.83 -22.16
C THR A 639 2.08 -30.49 -22.76
N ASN A 640 2.65 -30.12 -23.91
CA ASN A 640 2.23 -28.91 -24.63
C ASN A 640 0.74 -28.96 -24.99
N ALA A 641 0.21 -30.15 -25.30
CA ALA A 641 -1.19 -30.35 -25.63
C ALA A 641 -2.11 -30.05 -24.42
N GLU A 642 -1.73 -30.50 -23.23
CA GLU A 642 -2.46 -30.17 -22.00
C GLU A 642 -2.47 -28.68 -21.73
N ILE A 643 -1.32 -28.01 -21.83
CA ILE A 643 -1.23 -26.55 -21.59
C ILE A 643 -2.04 -25.79 -22.66
N PHE A 644 -1.90 -26.16 -23.93
CA PHE A 644 -2.66 -25.57 -25.03
C PHE A 644 -4.17 -25.68 -24.78
N ASN A 645 -4.64 -26.87 -24.42
CA ASN A 645 -6.05 -27.08 -24.09
C ASN A 645 -6.49 -26.25 -22.88
N ALA A 646 -5.63 -26.12 -21.86
CA ALA A 646 -5.90 -25.32 -20.67
C ALA A 646 -6.09 -23.83 -20.99
N VAL A 647 -5.20 -23.25 -21.81
CA VAL A 647 -5.29 -21.84 -22.24
C VAL A 647 -6.50 -21.66 -23.17
N ARG A 648 -6.66 -22.53 -24.17
CA ARG A 648 -7.75 -22.48 -25.15
C ARG A 648 -9.12 -22.54 -24.48
N LEU A 649 -9.31 -23.46 -23.54
CA LEU A 649 -10.59 -23.69 -22.88
C LEU A 649 -11.00 -22.48 -22.02
N ARG A 650 -10.05 -21.88 -21.30
CA ARG A 650 -10.29 -20.66 -20.49
C ARG A 650 -10.53 -19.44 -21.36
N HIS A 651 -9.75 -19.27 -22.42
CA HIS A 651 -9.97 -18.18 -23.36
C HIS A 651 -11.32 -18.33 -24.09
N GLY A 652 -11.69 -19.54 -24.52
CA GLY A 652 -12.98 -19.79 -25.15
C GLY A 652 -14.17 -19.44 -24.25
N ALA A 653 -14.03 -19.67 -22.94
CA ALA A 653 -15.03 -19.31 -21.94
C ALA A 653 -15.21 -17.81 -21.74
N SER A 654 -14.23 -16.99 -22.13
CA SER A 654 -14.36 -15.54 -22.05
C SER A 654 -15.28 -14.97 -23.13
N HIS A 655 -15.61 -15.75 -24.17
CA HIS A 655 -16.37 -15.30 -25.36
C HIS A 655 -15.79 -14.05 -26.05
N ARG A 656 -14.49 -13.78 -25.86
CA ARG A 656 -13.80 -12.61 -26.43
C ARG A 656 -12.95 -13.03 -27.63
N LYS A 657 -12.77 -12.11 -28.58
CA LYS A 657 -11.89 -12.34 -29.73
C LYS A 657 -10.45 -12.00 -29.37
N LEU A 658 -9.50 -12.89 -29.69
CA LEU A 658 -8.08 -12.63 -29.50
C LEU A 658 -7.52 -11.88 -30.70
N VAL A 659 -6.93 -10.71 -30.45
CA VAL A 659 -6.28 -9.87 -31.44
C VAL A 659 -4.84 -9.57 -31.04
N ASP A 660 -4.01 -9.19 -32.00
CA ASP A 660 -2.66 -8.71 -31.76
C ASP A 660 -2.62 -7.20 -31.47
N ILE A 661 -1.41 -6.63 -31.34
CA ILE A 661 -1.21 -5.19 -31.10
C ILE A 661 -1.69 -4.29 -32.24
N ASN A 662 -1.90 -4.84 -33.43
CA ASN A 662 -2.37 -4.12 -34.62
C ASN A 662 -3.88 -4.29 -34.83
N ASP A 663 -4.59 -4.86 -33.85
CA ASP A 663 -6.02 -5.21 -33.90
C ASP A 663 -6.36 -6.30 -34.94
N GLU A 664 -5.38 -7.10 -35.38
CA GLU A 664 -5.59 -8.23 -36.27
C GLU A 664 -5.96 -9.51 -35.49
N LEU A 665 -6.93 -10.28 -35.99
CA LEU A 665 -7.34 -11.53 -35.37
C LEU A 665 -6.20 -12.56 -35.34
N ILE A 666 -5.89 -13.08 -34.16
CA ILE A 666 -4.90 -14.14 -33.99
C ILE A 666 -5.47 -15.46 -34.52
N SER A 667 -4.86 -16.01 -35.57
CA SER A 667 -5.24 -17.31 -36.12
C SER A 667 -4.95 -18.46 -35.14
N PRO A 668 -5.64 -19.62 -35.25
CA PRO A 668 -5.39 -20.78 -34.39
C PRO A 668 -3.93 -21.25 -34.39
N LEU A 669 -3.24 -21.16 -35.54
CA LEU A 669 -1.82 -21.52 -35.65
C LEU A 669 -0.91 -20.51 -34.93
N GLN A 670 -1.22 -19.22 -35.00
CA GLN A 670 -0.49 -18.19 -34.26
C GLN A 670 -0.73 -18.35 -32.75
N PHE A 671 -1.97 -18.62 -32.34
CA PHE A 671 -2.33 -18.90 -30.96
C PHE A 671 -1.54 -20.10 -30.39
N GLU A 672 -1.47 -21.21 -31.14
CA GLU A 672 -0.66 -22.38 -30.75
C GLU A 672 0.83 -22.03 -30.62
N LYS A 673 1.38 -21.25 -31.57
CA LYS A 673 2.78 -20.77 -31.50
C LYS A 673 3.04 -19.88 -30.28
N LEU A 674 2.09 -19.03 -29.88
CA LEU A 674 2.21 -18.18 -28.68
C LEU A 674 2.26 -19.04 -27.43
N VAL A 675 1.32 -19.99 -27.27
CA VAL A 675 1.30 -20.89 -26.12
C VAL A 675 2.57 -21.75 -26.08
N TYR A 676 3.02 -22.26 -27.23
CA TYR A 676 4.26 -23.04 -27.32
C TYR A 676 5.50 -22.25 -26.91
N ARG A 677 5.58 -20.95 -27.25
CA ARG A 677 6.66 -20.06 -26.77
C ARG A 677 6.65 -19.94 -25.25
N LEU A 678 5.49 -19.75 -24.63
CA LEU A 678 5.36 -19.72 -23.18
C LEU A 678 5.73 -21.08 -22.56
N CYS A 679 5.30 -22.19 -23.15
CA CYS A 679 5.64 -23.55 -22.71
C CYS A 679 7.16 -23.74 -22.65
N LYS A 680 7.89 -23.33 -23.71
CA LYS A 680 9.35 -23.34 -23.72
C LYS A 680 9.97 -22.44 -22.65
N ARG A 681 9.43 -21.24 -22.45
CA ARG A 681 9.97 -20.25 -21.51
C ARG A 681 9.77 -20.64 -20.05
N PHE A 682 8.65 -21.28 -19.72
CA PHE A 682 8.24 -21.64 -18.35
C PHE A 682 8.31 -23.16 -18.08
N GLY A 683 9.13 -23.89 -18.83
CA GLY A 683 9.45 -25.30 -18.55
C GLY A 683 8.27 -26.26 -18.58
N ASN A 684 7.21 -25.94 -19.31
CA ASN A 684 5.94 -26.70 -19.33
C ASN A 684 5.23 -26.83 -17.97
N THR A 685 5.43 -25.89 -17.03
CA THR A 685 4.63 -25.83 -15.81
C THR A 685 3.29 -25.17 -16.10
N ILE A 686 2.17 -25.90 -15.96
CA ILE A 686 0.86 -25.44 -16.45
C ILE A 686 0.43 -24.10 -15.83
N GLY A 687 0.55 -23.94 -14.52
CA GLY A 687 0.10 -22.73 -13.84
C GLY A 687 1.03 -21.55 -14.09
N GLU A 688 2.34 -21.77 -14.27
CA GLU A 688 3.28 -20.72 -14.67
C GLU A 688 2.96 -20.22 -16.08
N VAL A 689 2.62 -21.11 -17.02
CA VAL A 689 2.21 -20.71 -18.38
C VAL A 689 0.86 -19.99 -18.36
N LEU A 690 -0.11 -20.46 -17.58
CA LEU A 690 -1.40 -19.78 -17.42
C LEU A 690 -1.23 -18.38 -16.81
N GLN A 691 -0.33 -18.23 -15.83
CA GLN A 691 -0.01 -16.95 -15.23
C GLN A 691 0.77 -16.05 -16.20
N ALA A 692 1.69 -16.60 -16.96
CA ALA A 692 2.43 -15.85 -17.98
C ALA A 692 1.55 -15.35 -19.12
N TRP A 693 0.49 -16.11 -19.44
CA TRP A 693 -0.53 -15.69 -20.39
C TRP A 693 -1.18 -14.37 -19.97
N THR A 694 -1.55 -14.23 -18.69
CA THR A 694 -2.21 -13.01 -18.18
C THR A 694 -1.30 -11.79 -18.21
N TYR A 695 0.02 -11.96 -18.12
CA TYR A 695 0.95 -10.83 -18.23
C TYR A 695 0.92 -10.18 -19.61
N GLY A 696 0.66 -10.98 -20.65
CA GLY A 696 0.64 -10.53 -22.04
C GLY A 696 -0.73 -10.10 -22.55
N THR A 697 -1.79 -10.27 -21.78
CA THR A 697 -3.15 -9.88 -22.19
C THR A 697 -3.55 -8.52 -21.66
N SER A 698 -4.27 -7.75 -22.48
CA SER A 698 -4.97 -6.53 -22.07
C SER A 698 -6.37 -6.50 -22.68
N LEU A 699 -7.36 -6.13 -21.87
CA LEU A 699 -8.75 -6.00 -22.31
C LEU A 699 -8.98 -4.68 -23.05
N THR A 700 -9.76 -4.74 -24.13
CA THR A 700 -10.29 -3.55 -24.81
C THR A 700 -11.82 -3.56 -24.77
N ASN A 701 -12.43 -2.38 -24.88
CA ASN A 701 -13.88 -2.18 -24.67
C ASN A 701 -14.76 -2.89 -25.74
N ASP A 702 -14.19 -3.30 -26.88
CA ASP A 702 -14.91 -3.96 -27.99
C ASP A 702 -15.02 -5.49 -27.86
N ASN A 703 -15.01 -6.02 -26.63
CA ASN A 703 -15.09 -7.47 -26.38
C ASN A 703 -13.92 -8.27 -27.02
N LYS A 704 -12.77 -7.61 -27.17
CA LYS A 704 -11.52 -8.18 -27.68
C LYS A 704 -10.49 -8.29 -26.54
N VAL A 705 -9.53 -9.19 -26.73
CA VAL A 705 -8.36 -9.38 -25.87
C VAL A 705 -7.15 -9.17 -26.75
N VAL A 706 -6.35 -8.14 -26.44
CA VAL A 706 -5.08 -7.92 -27.12
C VAL A 706 -4.03 -8.78 -26.45
N TYR A 707 -3.30 -9.60 -27.21
CA TYR A 707 -2.13 -10.31 -26.71
C TYR A 707 -0.85 -9.66 -27.23
N SER A 708 -0.01 -9.19 -26.31
CA SER A 708 1.34 -8.71 -26.57
C SER A 708 2.32 -9.42 -25.64
N GLU A 709 3.34 -10.07 -26.22
CA GLU A 709 4.34 -10.75 -25.40
C GLU A 709 5.18 -9.68 -24.65
N SER A 710 5.07 -9.64 -23.31
CA SER A 710 5.71 -8.58 -22.53
C SER A 710 7.25 -8.67 -22.62
N THR A 711 7.88 -7.51 -22.82
CA THR A 711 9.34 -7.34 -22.91
C THR A 711 10.03 -7.28 -21.53
N HIS A 712 9.25 -7.27 -20.43
CA HIS A 712 9.77 -7.13 -19.08
C HIS A 712 10.40 -8.45 -18.57
N TYR A 713 11.73 -8.50 -18.67
CA TYR A 713 12.56 -9.58 -18.14
C TYR A 713 12.87 -9.35 -16.65
N PHE A 714 12.86 -10.43 -15.86
CA PHE A 714 13.26 -10.38 -14.45
C PHE A 714 14.74 -10.80 -14.34
N PRO A 715 15.67 -9.87 -14.07
CA PRO A 715 17.08 -10.20 -13.95
C PRO A 715 17.45 -10.80 -12.59
N ASP A 716 18.52 -11.58 -12.57
CA ASP A 716 19.12 -12.06 -11.32
C ASP A 716 19.99 -10.97 -10.67
N PHE A 717 19.46 -10.31 -9.64
CA PHE A 717 20.14 -9.26 -8.87
C PHE A 717 20.53 -9.70 -7.44
N PHE A 718 20.31 -10.96 -7.09
CA PHE A 718 20.37 -11.41 -5.70
C PHE A 718 21.79 -11.45 -5.13
N THR A 719 21.96 -11.05 -3.86
CA THR A 719 23.23 -11.32 -3.15
C THR A 719 23.28 -12.77 -2.67
N ASN A 720 24.45 -13.22 -2.21
CA ASN A 720 24.62 -14.58 -1.70
C ASN A 720 23.74 -14.85 -0.46
N GLU A 721 23.56 -13.85 0.41
CA GLU A 721 22.70 -13.95 1.59
C GLU A 721 21.23 -14.12 1.18
N GLU A 722 20.77 -13.35 0.20
CA GLU A 722 19.41 -13.44 -0.33
C GLU A 722 19.14 -14.76 -1.03
N VAL A 723 20.11 -15.25 -1.79
CA VAL A 723 20.05 -16.58 -2.43
C VAL A 723 19.81 -17.67 -1.38
N ILE A 724 20.47 -17.60 -0.23
CA ILE A 724 20.27 -18.54 0.89
C ILE A 724 18.86 -18.39 1.48
N LEU A 725 18.38 -17.15 1.67
CA LEU A 725 17.00 -16.89 2.13
C LEU A 725 15.97 -17.46 1.15
N LEU A 726 16.12 -17.18 -0.15
CA LEU A 726 15.21 -17.63 -1.21
C LEU A 726 15.20 -19.15 -1.32
N LYS A 727 16.36 -19.82 -1.20
CA LYS A 727 16.43 -21.28 -1.10
C LYS A 727 15.59 -21.82 0.06
N TYR A 728 15.67 -21.17 1.22
CA TYR A 728 14.91 -21.57 2.40
C TYR A 728 13.40 -21.35 2.20
N VAL A 729 12.99 -20.23 1.58
CA VAL A 729 11.59 -19.98 1.22
C VAL A 729 11.08 -21.02 0.23
N LEU A 730 11.85 -21.36 -0.81
CA LEU A 730 11.45 -22.39 -1.78
C LEU A 730 11.25 -23.76 -1.13
N LEU A 731 12.08 -24.10 -0.15
CA LEU A 731 12.02 -25.39 0.55
C LEU A 731 10.79 -25.48 1.46
N TYR A 732 10.45 -24.42 2.21
CA TYR A 732 9.39 -24.47 3.22
C TYR A 732 8.10 -23.72 2.84
N LYS A 733 8.07 -23.09 1.65
CA LYS A 733 7.00 -22.24 1.08
C LYS A 733 6.66 -20.96 1.85
N ILE A 734 6.58 -21.03 3.17
CA ILE A 734 6.31 -19.92 4.08
C ILE A 734 7.36 -19.87 5.18
N ILE A 735 7.80 -18.66 5.54
CA ILE A 735 8.78 -18.45 6.60
C ILE A 735 8.41 -17.23 7.43
N ASP A 736 8.78 -17.17 8.70
CA ASP A 736 8.69 -15.95 9.49
C ASP A 736 10.10 -15.49 9.93
N GLU A 737 10.22 -14.21 10.24
CA GLU A 737 11.51 -13.62 10.62
C GLU A 737 12.12 -14.31 11.86
N ARG A 738 11.26 -14.80 12.76
CA ARG A 738 11.70 -15.49 13.98
C ARG A 738 12.33 -16.85 13.66
N THR A 739 11.80 -17.60 12.71
CA THR A 739 12.37 -18.89 12.26
C THR A 739 13.72 -18.67 11.58
N ILE A 740 13.82 -17.64 10.73
CA ILE A 740 15.10 -17.28 10.08
C ILE A 740 16.15 -16.89 11.14
N LYS A 741 15.77 -16.06 12.13
CA LYS A 741 16.64 -15.68 13.26
C LYS A 741 17.10 -16.90 14.06
N SER A 742 16.21 -17.86 14.30
CA SER A 742 16.54 -19.10 15.00
C SER A 742 17.52 -19.96 14.21
N PHE A 743 17.35 -20.06 12.88
CA PHE A 743 18.18 -20.87 12.00
C PHE A 743 19.57 -20.26 11.78
N LEU A 744 19.65 -18.94 11.54
CA LEU A 744 20.91 -18.23 11.27
C LEU A 744 21.62 -17.75 12.54
N GLY A 745 20.92 -17.69 13.68
CA GLY A 745 21.45 -17.26 14.96
C GLY A 745 22.07 -15.86 14.88
N LYS A 746 23.27 -15.71 15.45
CA LYS A 746 24.01 -14.43 15.43
C LYS A 746 24.31 -13.95 14.01
N ARG A 747 24.39 -14.84 13.01
CA ARG A 747 24.66 -14.49 11.61
C ARG A 747 23.51 -13.71 10.95
N TYR A 748 22.31 -13.77 11.51
CA TYR A 748 21.16 -13.02 10.98
C TYR A 748 21.42 -11.52 10.85
N ALA A 749 22.07 -10.92 11.86
CA ALA A 749 22.41 -9.49 11.88
C ALA A 749 23.53 -9.13 10.87
N PHE A 750 24.27 -10.11 10.35
CA PHE A 750 25.35 -9.91 9.38
C PHE A 750 24.82 -10.08 7.95
N GLY A 751 24.02 -9.13 7.49
CA GLY A 751 23.58 -9.01 6.09
C GLY A 751 22.27 -9.73 5.71
N TYR A 752 21.85 -10.76 6.45
CA TYR A 752 20.58 -11.46 6.17
C TYR A 752 19.35 -10.62 6.53
N GLU A 753 19.41 -9.80 7.59
CA GLU A 753 18.32 -8.88 7.94
C GLU A 753 18.07 -7.85 6.83
N SER A 754 19.14 -7.24 6.29
CA SER A 754 19.04 -6.26 5.22
C SER A 754 18.62 -6.92 3.90
N GLY A 755 19.12 -8.11 3.60
CA GLY A 755 18.68 -8.92 2.44
C GLY A 755 17.18 -9.26 2.52
N LEU A 756 16.69 -9.72 3.67
CA LEU A 756 15.27 -10.01 3.86
C LEU A 756 14.41 -8.77 3.66
N LYS A 757 14.81 -7.63 4.23
CA LYS A 757 14.13 -6.34 4.03
C LYS A 757 14.14 -5.93 2.55
N ARG A 758 15.24 -6.14 1.83
CA ARG A 758 15.35 -5.82 0.40
C ARG A 758 14.44 -6.69 -0.45
N LEU A 759 14.38 -8.00 -0.20
CA LEU A 759 13.47 -8.93 -0.88
C LEU A 759 11.98 -8.58 -0.65
N VAL A 760 11.63 -8.12 0.56
CA VAL A 760 10.26 -7.67 0.87
C VAL A 760 9.94 -6.33 0.19
N ASN A 761 10.87 -5.37 0.24
CA ASN A 761 10.68 -4.04 -0.36
C ASN A 761 10.57 -4.08 -1.89
N THR A 762 11.31 -5.00 -2.53
CA THR A 762 11.25 -5.24 -3.98
C THR A 762 10.08 -6.14 -4.39
N LYS A 763 9.23 -6.55 -3.45
CA LYS A 763 8.08 -7.46 -3.67
C LYS A 763 8.47 -8.83 -4.26
N VAL A 764 9.72 -9.25 -4.10
CA VAL A 764 10.16 -10.63 -4.36
C VAL A 764 9.57 -11.57 -3.29
N LEU A 765 9.55 -11.11 -2.04
CA LEU A 765 8.80 -11.73 -0.96
C LEU A 765 7.57 -10.89 -0.62
N VAL A 766 6.45 -11.56 -0.40
CA VAL A 766 5.19 -10.93 0.02
C VAL A 766 4.90 -11.36 1.45
N ARG A 767 4.48 -10.39 2.27
CA ARG A 767 4.07 -10.63 3.66
C ARG A 767 2.55 -10.76 3.73
N ASP A 768 2.08 -11.83 4.36
CA ASP A 768 0.65 -12.02 4.63
C ASP A 768 0.18 -11.24 5.88
N GLN A 769 -1.12 -11.25 6.16
CA GLN A 769 -1.72 -10.58 7.32
C GLN A 769 -1.24 -11.13 8.67
N ARG A 770 -0.73 -12.38 8.70
CA ARG A 770 -0.21 -13.05 9.90
C ARG A 770 1.29 -12.83 10.10
N GLY A 771 1.95 -12.14 9.15
CA GLY A 771 3.38 -11.84 9.18
C GLY A 771 4.29 -12.90 8.57
N PHE A 772 3.75 -13.96 7.95
CA PHE A 772 4.53 -14.93 7.18
C PHE A 772 4.96 -14.34 5.84
N LEU A 773 6.14 -14.73 5.40
CA LEU A 773 6.76 -14.35 4.14
C LEU A 773 6.70 -15.55 3.19
N SER A 774 6.25 -15.30 1.96
CA SER A 774 6.25 -16.27 0.87
C SER A 774 6.80 -15.62 -0.40
N LEU A 775 7.21 -16.44 -1.36
CA LEU A 775 7.62 -15.95 -2.67
C LEU A 775 6.43 -15.34 -3.41
N ASN A 776 6.67 -14.21 -4.06
CA ASN A 776 5.70 -13.65 -4.98
C ASN A 776 5.50 -14.61 -6.15
N ALA A 777 4.24 -15.03 -6.35
CA ALA A 777 3.88 -15.99 -7.38
C ALA A 777 4.37 -15.56 -8.77
N VAL A 778 4.36 -14.24 -9.07
CA VAL A 778 4.63 -13.72 -10.42
C VAL A 778 6.09 -13.78 -10.89
N VAL A 779 7.01 -14.16 -10.00
CA VAL A 779 8.46 -14.29 -10.28
C VAL A 779 9.03 -15.59 -9.71
N SER A 780 8.18 -16.50 -9.24
CA SER A 780 8.62 -17.69 -8.51
C SER A 780 9.45 -18.63 -9.40
N TYR A 781 9.06 -18.78 -10.67
CA TYR A 781 9.79 -19.55 -11.66
C TYR A 781 11.18 -18.97 -11.96
N GLU A 782 11.29 -17.67 -12.27
CA GLU A 782 12.59 -17.06 -12.58
C GLU A 782 13.57 -17.10 -11.40
N ILE A 783 13.06 -17.00 -10.17
CA ILE A 783 13.88 -17.14 -8.96
C ILE A 783 14.42 -18.57 -8.86
N GLN A 784 13.58 -19.58 -9.07
CA GLN A 784 14.01 -20.98 -9.09
C GLN A 784 15.07 -21.21 -10.18
N GLN A 785 14.87 -20.69 -11.39
CA GLN A 785 15.87 -20.79 -12.47
C GLN A 785 17.18 -20.07 -12.13
N SER A 786 17.11 -18.89 -11.52
CA SER A 786 18.30 -18.14 -11.08
C SER A 786 19.11 -18.95 -10.06
N LEU A 787 18.42 -19.61 -9.12
CA LEU A 787 19.03 -20.47 -8.12
C LEU A 787 19.63 -21.76 -8.70
N ILE A 788 19.00 -22.36 -9.71
CA ILE A 788 19.55 -23.50 -10.47
C ILE A 788 20.80 -23.04 -11.24
N TYR A 789 20.73 -21.90 -11.93
CA TYR A 789 21.84 -21.34 -12.70
C TYR A 789 23.06 -21.04 -11.81
N ARG A 790 22.83 -20.55 -10.59
CA ARG A 790 23.89 -20.35 -9.57
C ARG A 790 24.42 -21.64 -8.95
N GLY A 791 23.89 -22.82 -9.31
CA GLY A 791 24.29 -24.11 -8.76
C GLY A 791 23.87 -24.33 -7.29
N ILE A 792 22.92 -23.54 -6.80
CA ILE A 792 22.44 -23.60 -5.41
C ILE A 792 21.39 -24.70 -5.23
N LEU A 793 20.61 -24.92 -6.29
CA LEU A 793 19.68 -26.02 -6.48
C LEU A 793 20.24 -26.97 -7.55
N LYS A 794 19.85 -28.24 -7.49
CA LYS A 794 20.31 -29.27 -8.42
C LYS A 794 19.18 -29.83 -9.26
#